data_AF-A0A8J4NXU3-F1
#
_entry.id   AF-A0A8J4NXU3-F1
#
_cell.length_a   1.000
_cell.length_b   1.000
_cell.length_c   1.000
_cell.angle_alpha   90.00
_cell.angle_beta   90.00
_cell.angle_gamma   90.00
#
_symmetry.space_group_name_H-M   'P 1'
#
loop_
_entity.id
_entity.type
_entity.pdbx_description
1 polymer ?
#
loop_
_entity_poly.entity_id
_entity_poly.type
_entity_poly.pdbx_seq_one_letter_code
_entity_poly.pdbx_strand_id
1 'polypeptide(L)'
;LGWAPCPGQPPGATTALLASGPDGEMLWLDVTHRPGQAPWVRLMGRYLLPPCKQRWHTCAAFLPQGGLLVCGDRRGSLLLFPCSSSPEWAVESAGIADGGTSPVGEDTGSGSEPSCLSHKGALPLEAPLSMLFGLHGKMGVTSVTCHGGYIYSTGRDGCFHQLRLQGQQLEVLRKHRPCKGLQWIEELRFTPDGDLLVLGFHADNFVVWSSRTGENLHCIPCGGGHRSWSYCSNASAEAFAFVKCGDVMLYHREAEPCEQQVLLESLHGREIACVRRLGAVEVPGHATLNIFVTGSEDTTACVLALSKCSRAAMPLTRLSDHISSVRALALASPVGPGDEGFGDEGLCTLLFSAGGRAQIECYRLLCAGDPASESAVACQVIHVASHRLDKHWERKKNRHKLVKMDPETRYMSLSVVPGTSSEQLPAPWKFLAAACSDGSVRVFGLLEAARKLVLVAESFHHQRCVLKVEAFLHTRAGGERHLLCSAATDGSVAFWDITSPITDATDALHRAEGEIQPLALGTPLLTIMAHSCGVNSLHIRETPEGQYLVASGSDDGSIHICLLEVALGRGEAMAGTCLRVLERVARPCAHAAHVTGIRVLRPDLLLSASVDQRLTLWRRGPGGLDALSTTFFHVPDLAELDCWEVAEAGGELRYYCVLCGRGLEML
;
A
#
# COMPACT_ATOMS: atom_id res chain seq x y z
N LEU A 1 2.51 34.82 -0.27
CA LEU A 1 1.88 34.94 1.06
C LEU A 1 1.02 33.71 1.26
N GLY A 2 1.09 33.08 2.42
CA GLY A 2 0.26 31.93 2.79
C GLY A 2 -0.20 32.08 4.22
N TRP A 3 -1.45 31.72 4.50
CA TRP A 3 -1.99 31.71 5.85
C TRP A 3 -1.90 30.30 6.41
N ALA A 4 -1.55 30.19 7.69
CA ALA A 4 -1.59 28.94 8.43
C ALA A 4 -2.28 29.17 9.79
N PRO A 5 -3.17 28.27 10.23
CA PRO A 5 -3.71 28.34 11.58
C PRO A 5 -2.60 28.10 12.60
N CYS A 6 -2.54 28.92 13.66
CA CYS A 6 -1.59 28.72 14.75
C CYS A 6 -2.02 27.53 15.62
N PRO A 7 -1.09 26.67 16.06
CA PRO A 7 -1.42 25.52 16.90
C PRO A 7 -1.98 25.99 18.26
N GLY A 8 -3.08 25.36 18.71
CA GLY A 8 -3.64 25.56 20.05
C GLY A 8 -4.45 26.84 20.28
N GLN A 9 -4.74 27.65 19.25
CA GLN A 9 -5.55 28.87 19.39
C GLN A 9 -6.95 28.73 18.75
N PRO A 10 -7.99 29.35 19.35
CA PRO A 10 -9.33 29.37 18.77
C PRO A 10 -9.34 30.12 17.42
N PRO A 11 -10.19 29.71 16.47
CA PRO A 11 -10.32 30.38 15.17
C PRO A 11 -10.69 31.86 15.37
N GLY A 12 -9.78 32.77 14.99
CA GLY A 12 -10.02 34.21 14.97
C GLY A 12 -9.17 35.08 15.92
N ALA A 13 -8.32 34.50 16.79
CA ALA A 13 -7.51 35.29 17.73
C ALA A 13 -6.13 35.72 17.19
N THR A 14 -5.36 34.78 16.62
CA THR A 14 -4.07 35.02 15.96
C THR A 14 -3.94 34.09 14.77
N THR A 15 -3.50 34.61 13.63
CA THR A 15 -3.25 33.84 12.41
C THR A 15 -1.82 34.03 11.97
N ALA A 16 -1.13 32.95 11.64
CA ALA A 16 0.22 33.03 11.10
C ALA A 16 0.16 33.36 9.61
N LEU A 17 0.88 34.40 9.22
CA LEU A 17 1.14 34.80 7.85
C LEU A 17 2.57 34.43 7.48
N LEU A 18 2.73 33.60 6.46
CA LEU A 18 4.02 33.28 5.87
C LEU A 18 4.27 34.13 4.62
N ALA A 19 5.47 34.69 4.51
CA ALA A 19 5.89 35.53 3.38
C ALA A 19 7.25 35.10 2.86
N SER A 20 7.35 34.73 1.58
CA SER A 20 8.64 34.45 0.94
C SER A 20 9.13 35.66 0.14
N GLY A 21 10.38 36.05 0.38
CA GLY A 21 11.10 37.04 -0.42
C GLY A 21 11.79 36.43 -1.65
N PRO A 22 12.32 37.29 -2.55
CA PRO A 22 12.98 36.85 -3.79
C PRO A 22 14.23 36.01 -3.54
N ASP A 23 14.92 36.24 -2.42
CA ASP A 23 16.10 35.48 -2.00
C ASP A 23 15.75 34.14 -1.33
N GLY A 24 14.46 33.77 -1.27
CA GLY A 24 14.01 32.52 -0.65
C GLY A 24 14.01 32.52 0.87
N GLU A 25 14.18 33.68 1.48
CA GLU A 25 13.89 33.88 2.90
C GLU A 25 12.36 33.85 3.09
N MET A 26 11.87 32.95 3.92
CA MET A 26 10.48 32.84 4.33
C MET A 26 10.35 33.35 5.77
N LEU A 27 9.47 34.33 5.96
CA LEU A 27 9.17 34.94 7.25
C LEU A 27 7.88 34.36 7.81
N TRP A 28 7.87 34.06 9.11
CA TRP A 28 6.65 33.79 9.87
C TRP A 28 6.27 35.02 10.68
N LEU A 29 5.08 35.56 10.39
CA LEU A 29 4.51 36.74 11.01
C LEU A 29 3.21 36.34 11.74
N ASP A 30 3.11 36.60 13.03
CA ASP A 30 1.85 36.48 13.75
C ASP A 30 1.02 37.74 13.54
N VAL A 31 -0.19 37.57 13.03
CA VAL A 31 -1.15 38.65 12.79
C VAL A 31 -2.29 38.52 13.79
N THR A 32 -2.47 39.56 14.60
CA THR A 32 -3.62 39.71 15.49
C THR A 32 -4.48 40.86 15.03
N HIS A 33 -5.79 40.67 15.02
CA HIS A 33 -6.74 41.69 14.62
C HIS A 33 -7.81 41.85 15.70
N ARG A 34 -7.99 43.08 16.19
CA ARG A 34 -9.06 43.45 17.11
C ARG A 34 -10.04 44.37 16.36
N PRO A 35 -11.36 44.15 16.45
CA PRO A 35 -12.34 45.02 15.82
C PRO A 35 -12.10 46.50 16.19
N GLY A 36 -11.97 47.37 15.18
CA GLY A 36 -11.76 48.81 15.38
C GLY A 36 -10.31 49.26 15.58
N GLN A 37 -9.34 48.35 15.52
CA GLN A 37 -7.90 48.66 15.56
C GLN A 37 -7.18 48.16 14.31
N ALA A 38 -6.07 48.80 13.95
CA ALA A 38 -5.20 48.29 12.88
C ALA A 38 -4.64 46.91 13.28
N PRO A 39 -4.50 45.97 12.33
CA PRO A 39 -3.92 44.67 12.61
C PRO A 39 -2.48 44.84 13.11
N TRP A 40 -2.14 44.14 14.19
CA TRP A 40 -0.81 44.14 14.76
C TRP A 40 -0.05 42.89 14.32
N VAL A 41 1.16 43.10 13.78
CA VAL A 41 1.99 42.07 13.14
C VAL A 41 3.29 41.94 13.90
N ARG A 42 3.65 40.72 14.31
CA ARG A 42 4.91 40.39 15.00
C ARG A 42 5.70 39.37 14.18
N LEU A 43 6.99 39.63 13.94
CA LEU A 43 7.89 38.65 13.34
C LEU A 43 8.28 37.58 14.36
N MET A 44 8.03 36.32 14.02
CA MET A 44 8.22 35.16 14.90
C MET A 44 9.37 34.26 14.45
N GLY A 45 9.63 34.14 13.14
CA GLY A 45 10.68 33.25 12.62
C GLY A 45 11.16 33.60 11.22
N ARG A 46 12.37 33.15 10.89
CA ARG A 46 13.02 33.34 9.59
C ARG A 46 13.59 32.01 9.09
N TYR A 47 13.21 31.62 7.88
CA TYR A 47 13.52 30.32 7.31
C TYR A 47 14.14 30.47 5.93
N LEU A 48 15.14 29.65 5.61
CA LEU A 48 15.79 29.65 4.31
C LEU A 48 15.30 28.50 3.45
N LEU A 49 14.55 28.83 2.40
CA LEU A 49 14.15 27.84 1.40
C LEU A 49 15.38 27.37 0.61
N PRO A 50 15.49 26.10 0.19
CA PRO A 50 16.61 25.61 -0.62
C PRO A 50 16.75 26.33 -1.97
N PRO A 51 17.97 26.42 -2.53
CA PRO A 51 18.21 27.12 -3.78
C PRO A 51 17.49 26.46 -4.95
N CYS A 52 16.69 27.24 -5.69
CA CYS A 52 16.03 26.78 -6.91
C CYS A 52 15.49 27.89 -7.81
N LYS A 53 15.00 27.54 -9.01
CA LYS A 53 14.50 28.52 -10.01
C LYS A 53 13.30 29.35 -9.53
N GLN A 54 12.41 28.78 -8.71
CA GLN A 54 11.23 29.43 -8.16
C GLN A 54 11.21 29.22 -6.65
N ARG A 55 11.85 30.13 -5.92
CA ARG A 55 12.23 29.97 -4.51
C ARG A 55 11.21 30.59 -3.56
N TRP A 56 9.97 30.10 -3.61
CA TRP A 56 8.89 30.52 -2.71
C TRP A 56 8.08 29.32 -2.22
N HIS A 57 7.48 29.46 -1.03
CA HIS A 57 6.52 28.49 -0.50
C HIS A 57 5.19 28.56 -1.25
N THR A 58 4.45 27.46 -1.25
CA THR A 58 3.09 27.36 -1.80
C THR A 58 2.04 27.12 -0.72
N CYS A 59 2.40 26.41 0.34
CA CYS A 59 1.54 26.09 1.47
C CYS A 59 2.40 25.79 2.70
N ALA A 60 1.81 25.88 3.89
CA ALA A 60 2.47 25.46 5.12
C ALA A 60 1.46 25.11 6.22
N ALA A 61 1.90 24.28 7.16
CA ALA A 61 1.12 23.90 8.33
C ALA A 61 2.06 23.68 9.53
N PHE A 62 1.64 24.17 10.69
CA PHE A 62 2.28 23.85 11.96
C PHE A 62 1.90 22.44 12.40
N LEU A 63 2.85 21.71 12.96
CA LEU A 63 2.57 20.37 13.48
C LEU A 63 1.84 20.46 14.84
N PRO A 64 0.83 19.59 15.10
CA PRO A 64 0.08 19.60 16.36
C PRO A 64 0.94 19.39 17.62
N GLN A 65 2.06 18.69 17.46
CA GLN A 65 3.05 18.42 18.53
C GLN A 65 3.81 19.69 18.98
N GLY A 66 3.64 20.81 18.25
CA GLY A 66 4.34 22.07 18.50
C GLY A 66 5.78 22.07 17.97
N GLY A 67 6.38 23.24 17.92
CA GLY A 67 7.83 23.40 17.66
C GLY A 67 8.30 23.08 16.23
N LEU A 68 7.41 22.76 15.30
CA LEU A 68 7.76 22.40 13.92
C LEU A 68 6.78 22.97 12.89
N LEU A 69 7.32 23.37 11.74
CA LEU A 69 6.60 23.89 10.58
C LEU A 69 6.91 23.04 9.36
N VAL A 70 5.88 22.54 8.68
CA VAL A 70 6.02 21.90 7.37
C VAL A 70 5.62 22.87 6.29
N CYS A 71 6.43 22.99 5.25
CA CYS A 71 6.25 23.89 4.13
C CYS A 71 6.35 23.13 2.81
N GLY A 72 5.41 23.37 1.90
CA GLY A 72 5.47 22.93 0.51
C GLY A 72 6.06 24.01 -0.40
N ASP A 73 6.77 23.59 -1.46
CA ASP A 73 7.32 24.51 -2.46
C ASP A 73 6.74 24.28 -3.88
N ARG A 74 7.09 25.19 -4.79
CA ARG A 74 6.66 25.12 -6.20
C ARG A 74 7.32 24.01 -7.02
N ARG A 75 8.39 23.39 -6.51
CA ARG A 75 9.07 22.23 -7.12
C ARG A 75 8.50 20.90 -6.65
N GLY A 76 7.50 20.94 -5.78
CA GLY A 76 6.84 19.77 -5.23
C GLY A 76 7.57 19.21 -4.01
N SER A 77 8.50 19.95 -3.42
CA SER A 77 9.25 19.52 -2.24
C SER A 77 8.49 19.83 -0.95
N LEU A 78 8.66 18.98 0.06
CA LEU A 78 8.29 19.27 1.43
C LEU A 78 9.54 19.57 2.26
N LEU A 79 9.42 20.59 3.10
CA LEU A 79 10.48 21.11 3.94
C LEU A 79 10.00 21.16 5.38
N LEU A 80 10.77 20.62 6.31
CA LEU A 80 10.50 20.71 7.74
C LEU A 80 11.43 21.75 8.36
N PHE A 81 10.88 22.70 9.12
CA PHE A 81 11.62 23.72 9.84
C PHE A 81 11.34 23.65 11.34
N PRO A 82 12.29 24.05 12.20
CA PRO A 82 12.01 24.32 13.60
C PRO A 82 11.09 25.52 13.77
N CYS A 83 10.32 25.56 14.85
CA CYS A 83 9.70 26.78 15.34
C CYS A 83 10.41 27.14 16.65
N SER A 84 11.36 28.06 16.59
CA SER A 84 12.04 28.58 17.77
C SER A 84 11.09 29.48 18.56
N SER A 85 10.38 28.91 19.53
CA SER A 85 9.70 29.69 20.56
C SER A 85 10.62 29.81 21.79
N SER A 86 11.36 30.91 21.92
CA SER A 86 11.84 31.35 23.23
C SER A 86 11.00 32.56 23.66
N PRO A 87 10.16 32.44 24.71
CA PRO A 87 9.46 33.57 25.30
C PRO A 87 10.32 34.41 26.26
N GLU A 88 11.62 34.14 26.40
CA GLU A 88 12.41 34.63 27.55
C GLU A 88 13.32 35.85 27.31
N TRP A 89 13.37 36.44 26.11
CA TRP A 89 14.23 37.61 25.84
C TRP A 89 13.50 38.97 25.74
N ALA A 90 12.34 39.11 26.40
CA ALA A 90 11.59 40.36 26.38
C ALA A 90 11.11 40.86 27.76
N VAL A 91 11.81 40.49 28.83
CA VAL A 91 11.61 41.11 30.15
C VAL A 91 12.97 41.45 30.77
N GLU A 92 13.70 42.40 30.17
CA GLU A 92 14.74 43.19 30.85
C GLU A 92 15.30 44.23 29.88
N SER A 93 14.49 45.24 29.53
CA SER A 93 14.95 46.57 29.06
C SER A 93 13.77 47.53 28.97
N ALA A 94 13.04 47.68 30.07
CA ALA A 94 12.12 48.80 30.28
C ALA A 94 12.48 49.43 31.64
N GLY A 95 13.41 50.38 31.60
CA GLY A 95 13.96 51.06 32.76
C GLY A 95 14.42 52.48 32.45
N ILE A 96 13.45 53.38 32.24
CA ILE A 96 13.37 54.76 32.74
C ILE A 96 14.39 55.84 32.28
N ALA A 97 13.79 57.00 31.89
CA ALA A 97 14.26 58.40 31.90
C ALA A 97 15.21 58.88 30.80
N ASP A 98 15.19 60.14 30.32
CA ASP A 98 14.25 61.27 30.29
C ASP A 98 14.89 62.34 29.38
N GLY A 99 14.08 63.22 28.77
CA GLY A 99 14.47 64.58 28.37
C GLY A 99 15.21 64.82 27.04
N GLY A 100 14.61 65.66 26.17
CA GLY A 100 15.37 66.65 25.38
C GLY A 100 15.03 66.81 23.90
N THR A 101 14.14 67.78 23.60
CA THR A 101 14.18 68.75 22.47
C THR A 101 14.41 68.29 21.02
N SER A 102 13.44 68.65 20.17
CA SER A 102 13.49 68.74 18.70
C SER A 102 14.72 69.50 18.15
N PRO A 103 15.16 69.20 16.91
CA PRO A 103 14.79 70.13 15.84
C PRO A 103 14.34 69.47 14.53
N VAL A 104 13.65 70.30 13.75
CA VAL A 104 13.15 70.14 12.38
C VAL A 104 14.24 69.66 11.42
N GLY A 105 13.92 68.68 10.58
CA GLY A 105 14.75 68.21 9.47
C GLY A 105 13.88 67.53 8.40
N GLU A 106 14.09 67.94 7.15
CA GLU A 106 13.22 67.76 5.99
C GLU A 106 13.09 66.32 5.48
N ASP A 107 11.92 66.03 4.92
CA ASP A 107 11.59 64.85 4.13
C ASP A 107 12.59 64.64 2.98
N THR A 108 13.27 63.50 2.98
CA THR A 108 13.82 62.88 1.76
C THR A 108 13.52 61.39 1.75
N GLY A 109 12.83 60.96 0.69
CA GLY A 109 12.32 59.61 0.52
C GLY A 109 13.40 58.54 0.52
N SER A 110 13.38 57.71 1.55
CA SER A 110 13.99 56.39 1.64
C SER A 110 12.96 55.51 2.33
N GLY A 111 12.42 54.53 1.60
CA GLY A 111 11.35 53.65 2.10
C GLY A 111 11.72 53.03 3.44
N SER A 112 11.13 53.53 4.52
CA SER A 112 11.31 52.98 5.85
C SER A 112 10.70 51.58 5.90
N GLU A 113 11.52 50.58 6.25
CA GLU A 113 11.02 49.24 6.51
C GLU A 113 9.93 49.30 7.60
N PRO A 114 8.82 48.55 7.46
CA PRO A 114 7.76 48.56 8.47
C PRO A 114 8.33 48.19 9.85
N SER A 115 7.84 48.85 10.89
CA SER A 115 8.36 48.75 12.28
C SER A 115 8.41 47.32 12.85
N CYS A 116 7.70 46.36 12.25
CA CYS A 116 7.74 44.95 12.61
C CYS A 116 8.97 44.18 12.06
N LEU A 117 9.69 44.75 11.08
CA LEU A 117 10.90 44.18 10.47
C LEU A 117 12.20 44.77 11.04
N SER A 118 12.12 45.79 11.90
CA SER A 118 13.27 46.44 12.55
C SER A 118 14.15 45.47 13.36
N HIS A 119 13.57 44.37 13.87
CA HIS A 119 14.26 43.32 14.62
C HIS A 119 14.60 42.08 13.77
N LYS A 120 14.47 42.14 12.44
CA LYS A 120 14.72 41.01 11.53
C LYS A 120 16.12 40.41 11.70
N GLY A 121 17.14 41.24 11.95
CA GLY A 121 18.52 40.80 12.18
C GLY A 121 18.77 40.04 13.49
N ALA A 122 17.86 40.13 14.47
CA ALA A 122 18.00 39.49 15.78
C ALA A 122 17.54 38.02 15.78
N LEU A 123 16.70 37.62 14.82
CA LEU A 123 16.24 36.24 14.68
C LEU A 123 17.19 35.44 13.75
N PRO A 124 17.58 34.21 14.13
CA PRO A 124 18.41 33.36 13.29
C PRO A 124 17.66 32.97 12.00
N LEU A 125 18.40 32.86 10.90
CA LEU A 125 17.89 32.34 9.64
C LEU A 125 18.06 30.80 9.64
N GLU A 126 16.97 30.07 9.83
CA GLU A 126 16.99 28.63 10.02
C GLU A 126 16.92 27.86 8.69
N ALA A 127 17.75 26.81 8.57
CA ALA A 127 17.73 25.86 7.47
C ALA A 127 16.72 24.72 7.74
N PRO A 128 16.23 24.02 6.69
CA PRO A 128 15.30 22.91 6.91
C PRO A 128 15.99 21.73 7.62
N LEU A 129 15.31 21.15 8.60
CA LEU A 129 15.71 19.94 9.33
C LEU A 129 15.61 18.68 8.46
N SER A 130 14.60 18.65 7.59
CA SER A 130 14.31 17.54 6.68
C SER A 130 13.77 18.05 5.36
N MET A 131 14.05 17.33 4.28
CA MET A 131 13.64 17.69 2.93
C MET A 131 13.25 16.44 2.13
N LEU A 132 12.01 16.43 1.63
CA LEU A 132 11.57 15.48 0.61
C LEU A 132 11.48 16.22 -0.72
N PHE A 133 12.55 16.12 -1.50
CA PHE A 133 12.70 16.87 -2.73
C PHE A 133 11.76 16.36 -3.84
N GLY A 134 10.97 17.27 -4.43
CA GLY A 134 10.21 16.99 -5.64
C GLY A 134 9.13 15.92 -5.53
N LEU A 135 8.61 15.68 -4.32
CA LEU A 135 7.57 14.69 -4.00
C LEU A 135 6.33 14.78 -4.93
N HIS A 136 5.85 16.00 -5.21
CA HIS A 136 4.72 16.27 -6.13
C HIS A 136 5.14 16.74 -7.53
N GLY A 137 6.45 16.63 -7.85
CA GLY A 137 7.00 17.06 -9.13
C GLY A 137 6.88 18.56 -9.42
N LYS A 138 7.09 18.94 -10.68
CA LYS A 138 7.29 20.34 -11.10
C LYS A 138 6.08 21.27 -10.94
N MET A 139 4.90 20.72 -10.64
CA MET A 139 3.67 21.49 -10.50
C MET A 139 3.42 21.97 -9.06
N GLY A 140 4.30 21.58 -8.13
CA GLY A 140 4.31 22.09 -6.76
C GLY A 140 3.39 21.32 -5.82
N VAL A 141 3.64 21.53 -4.53
CA VAL A 141 2.73 21.13 -3.45
C VAL A 141 1.60 22.15 -3.38
N THR A 142 0.37 21.72 -3.17
CA THR A 142 -0.82 22.59 -3.13
C THR A 142 -1.30 22.82 -1.70
N SER A 143 -1.33 21.79 -0.87
CA SER A 143 -1.69 21.89 0.55
C SER A 143 -0.94 20.87 1.41
N VAL A 144 -0.75 21.22 2.68
CA VAL A 144 -0.28 20.34 3.74
C VAL A 144 -1.30 20.39 4.89
N THR A 145 -1.68 19.23 5.41
CA THR A 145 -2.66 19.11 6.51
C THR A 145 -2.23 18.00 7.47
N CYS A 146 -2.53 18.14 8.76
CA CYS A 146 -2.22 17.13 9.76
C CYS A 146 -3.53 16.50 10.28
N HIS A 147 -3.56 15.18 10.39
CA HIS A 147 -4.71 14.45 10.94
C HIS A 147 -4.28 13.09 11.51
N GLY A 148 -4.80 12.72 12.68
CA GLY A 148 -4.55 11.40 13.29
C GLY A 148 -3.07 11.08 13.50
N GLY A 149 -2.23 12.08 13.82
CA GLY A 149 -0.78 11.91 13.99
C GLY A 149 0.03 11.83 12.68
N TYR A 150 -0.62 11.92 11.52
CA TYR A 150 0.04 11.92 10.21
C TYR A 150 0.03 13.31 9.57
N ILE A 151 0.96 13.49 8.63
CA ILE A 151 1.05 14.66 7.77
C ILE A 151 0.59 14.22 6.37
N TYR A 152 -0.26 15.02 5.74
CA TYR A 152 -0.73 14.78 4.39
C TYR A 152 -0.30 15.94 3.49
N SER A 153 0.29 15.62 2.34
CA SER A 153 0.62 16.61 1.32
C SER A 153 -0.10 16.32 0.01
N THR A 154 -0.54 17.37 -0.67
CA THR A 154 -1.25 17.27 -1.95
C THR A 154 -0.47 17.97 -3.05
N GLY A 155 -0.74 17.58 -4.30
CA GLY A 155 -0.14 18.25 -5.43
C GLY A 155 -0.93 18.13 -6.72
N ARG A 156 -0.46 18.90 -7.70
CA ARG A 156 -0.99 18.93 -9.07
C ARG A 156 -0.48 17.79 -9.96
N ASP A 157 0.01 16.73 -9.35
CA ASP A 157 0.31 15.44 -9.94
C ASP A 157 -0.83 14.41 -9.78
N GLY A 158 -1.96 14.88 -9.24
CA GLY A 158 -3.17 14.10 -9.00
C GLY A 158 -3.01 13.10 -7.87
N CYS A 159 -2.09 13.38 -6.94
CA CYS A 159 -1.72 12.48 -5.87
C CYS A 159 -1.64 13.24 -4.54
N PHE A 160 -1.88 12.52 -3.45
CA PHE A 160 -1.53 12.97 -2.12
C PHE A 160 -0.63 11.93 -1.44
N HIS A 161 0.25 12.39 -0.55
CA HIS A 161 1.13 11.53 0.22
C HIS A 161 0.75 11.58 1.69
N GLN A 162 0.79 10.42 2.34
CA GLN A 162 0.71 10.30 3.78
C GLN A 162 2.12 10.10 4.33
N LEU A 163 2.48 10.91 5.31
CA LEU A 163 3.81 10.97 5.88
C LEU A 163 3.75 10.83 7.41
N ARG A 164 4.85 10.32 7.96
CA ARG A 164 5.12 10.27 9.40
C ARG A 164 6.35 11.12 9.70
N LEU A 165 6.34 11.76 10.86
CA LEU A 165 7.52 12.39 11.42
C LEU A 165 8.22 11.39 12.34
N GLN A 166 9.47 11.05 12.06
CA GLN A 166 10.30 10.19 12.91
C GLN A 166 11.67 10.85 13.11
N GLY A 167 12.07 11.13 14.35
CA GLY A 167 13.37 11.73 14.65
C GLY A 167 13.65 13.04 13.89
N GLN A 168 12.65 13.92 13.77
CA GLN A 168 12.71 15.16 12.97
C GLN A 168 12.94 14.95 11.45
N GLN A 169 12.72 13.74 10.95
CA GLN A 169 12.75 13.43 9.52
C GLN A 169 11.35 13.11 9.00
N LEU A 170 11.02 13.64 7.82
CA LEU A 170 9.80 13.31 7.12
C LEU A 170 9.97 11.97 6.39
N GLU A 171 9.15 11.00 6.75
CA GLU A 171 9.11 9.69 6.11
C GLU A 171 7.81 9.56 5.29
N VAL A 172 7.94 9.22 4.00
CA VAL A 172 6.78 8.89 3.17
C VAL A 172 6.33 7.47 3.47
N LEU A 173 5.10 7.32 3.96
CA LEU A 173 4.49 6.02 4.22
C LEU A 173 3.77 5.51 2.97
N ARG A 174 3.00 6.38 2.31
CA ARG A 174 2.15 5.96 1.19
C ARG A 174 1.87 7.11 0.24
N LYS A 175 1.69 6.76 -1.04
CA LYS A 175 1.16 7.63 -2.08
C LYS A 175 -0.24 7.18 -2.43
N HIS A 176 -1.16 8.12 -2.60
CA HIS A 176 -2.53 7.84 -3.00
C HIS A 176 -2.89 8.61 -4.26
N ARG A 177 -3.65 7.95 -5.13
CA ARG A 177 -4.35 8.57 -6.26
C ARG A 177 -5.84 8.28 -6.07
N PRO A 178 -6.62 9.23 -5.52
CA PRO A 178 -7.94 8.96 -4.96
C PRO A 178 -8.96 8.51 -6.00
N CYS A 179 -8.99 9.14 -7.18
CA CYS A 179 -9.85 8.69 -8.26
C CYS A 179 -9.26 8.98 -9.64
N LYS A 180 -9.70 8.22 -10.63
CA LYS A 180 -9.21 8.33 -12.01
C LYS A 180 -9.63 9.68 -12.59
N GLY A 181 -8.63 10.44 -13.01
CA GLY A 181 -8.83 11.71 -13.71
C GLY A 181 -8.82 12.95 -12.81
N LEU A 182 -8.83 12.83 -11.49
CA LEU A 182 -8.59 13.98 -10.61
C LEU A 182 -7.12 14.39 -10.72
N GLN A 183 -6.83 15.34 -11.60
CA GLN A 183 -5.46 15.68 -11.99
C GLN A 183 -4.82 16.62 -10.98
N TRP A 184 -5.61 17.48 -10.36
CA TRP A 184 -5.11 18.48 -9.42
C TRP A 184 -5.81 18.28 -8.10
N ILE A 185 -5.06 17.89 -7.07
CA ILE A 185 -5.57 17.86 -5.71
C ILE A 185 -5.11 19.16 -5.07
N GLU A 186 -6.04 19.94 -4.52
CA GLU A 186 -5.74 21.25 -3.95
C GLU A 186 -5.86 21.24 -2.43
N GLU A 187 -6.74 20.41 -1.86
CA GLU A 187 -6.93 20.32 -0.41
C GLU A 187 -7.48 18.94 0.00
N LEU A 188 -7.20 18.53 1.24
CA LEU A 188 -7.81 17.39 1.91
C LEU A 188 -8.56 17.88 3.15
N ARG A 189 -9.77 17.37 3.37
CA ARG A 189 -10.55 17.67 4.58
C ARG A 189 -11.02 16.39 5.24
N PHE A 190 -10.78 16.28 6.54
CA PHE A 190 -11.29 15.21 7.36
C PHE A 190 -12.59 15.67 8.00
N THR A 191 -13.64 14.89 7.79
CA THR A 191 -14.97 15.12 8.36
C THR A 191 -15.02 14.61 9.81
N PRO A 192 -15.96 15.09 10.65
CA PRO A 192 -16.11 14.60 12.03
C PRO A 192 -16.43 13.10 12.12
N ASP A 193 -17.08 12.53 11.10
CA ASP A 193 -17.36 11.09 10.94
C ASP A 193 -16.16 10.31 10.38
N GLY A 194 -15.00 10.95 10.16
CA GLY A 194 -13.76 10.30 9.78
C GLY A 194 -13.57 10.08 8.26
N ASP A 195 -14.53 10.47 7.41
CA ASP A 195 -14.33 10.44 5.96
C ASP A 195 -13.30 11.49 5.50
N LEU A 196 -12.51 11.12 4.50
CA LEU A 196 -11.54 11.97 3.85
C LEU A 196 -12.13 12.52 2.54
N LEU A 197 -12.42 13.81 2.54
CA LEU A 197 -12.82 14.56 1.36
C LEU A 197 -11.58 15.04 0.60
N VAL A 198 -11.53 14.73 -0.69
CA VAL A 198 -10.48 15.17 -1.61
C VAL A 198 -11.05 16.27 -2.50
N LEU A 199 -10.49 17.48 -2.39
CA LEU A 199 -10.90 18.63 -3.16
C LEU A 199 -9.90 18.88 -4.28
N GLY A 200 -10.40 19.10 -5.48
CA GLY A 200 -9.52 19.24 -6.63
C GLY A 200 -10.22 19.59 -7.93
N PHE A 201 -9.48 19.41 -9.03
CA PHE A 201 -9.99 19.66 -10.37
C PHE A 201 -9.87 18.43 -11.27
N HIS A 202 -10.98 18.15 -11.94
CA HIS A 202 -11.07 17.20 -13.05
C HIS A 202 -11.35 17.99 -14.33
N ALA A 203 -10.29 18.18 -15.14
CA ALA A 203 -10.34 19.03 -16.33
C ALA A 203 -10.84 20.45 -16.00
N ASP A 204 -12.02 20.81 -16.48
CA ASP A 204 -12.64 22.12 -16.29
C ASP A 204 -13.60 22.20 -15.09
N ASN A 205 -13.74 21.12 -14.32
CA ASN A 205 -14.64 21.03 -13.18
C ASN A 205 -13.88 21.03 -11.86
N PHE A 206 -14.43 21.76 -10.88
CA PHE A 206 -14.08 21.58 -9.48
C PHE A 206 -14.84 20.38 -8.92
N VAL A 207 -14.14 19.54 -8.15
CA VAL A 207 -14.66 18.27 -7.64
C VAL A 207 -14.39 18.16 -6.14
N VAL A 208 -15.39 17.67 -5.41
CA VAL A 208 -15.27 17.20 -4.03
C VAL A 208 -15.58 15.71 -4.04
N TRP A 209 -14.60 14.88 -3.68
CA TRP A 209 -14.67 13.43 -3.73
C TRP A 209 -14.63 12.82 -2.33
N SER A 210 -15.55 11.90 -2.02
CA SER A 210 -15.53 11.13 -0.76
C SER A 210 -14.67 9.87 -0.92
N SER A 211 -13.69 9.68 -0.03
CA SER A 211 -12.85 8.48 -0.03
C SER A 211 -13.58 7.25 0.52
N ARG A 212 -14.53 7.46 1.44
CA ARG A 212 -15.40 6.41 2.00
C ARG A 212 -16.36 5.86 0.95
N THR A 213 -17.20 6.71 0.35
CA THR A 213 -18.19 6.22 -0.63
C THR A 213 -17.58 5.95 -2.00
N GLY A 214 -16.46 6.61 -2.35
CA GLY A 214 -15.86 6.50 -3.67
C GLY A 214 -16.68 7.23 -4.75
N GLU A 215 -17.30 8.36 -4.40
CA GLU A 215 -18.17 9.14 -5.29
C GLU A 215 -17.84 10.63 -5.31
N ASN A 216 -18.26 11.32 -6.37
CA ASN A 216 -18.25 12.77 -6.47
C ASN A 216 -19.43 13.34 -5.68
N LEU A 217 -19.17 14.00 -4.55
CA LEU A 217 -20.20 14.76 -3.81
C LEU A 217 -20.60 16.02 -4.57
N HIS A 218 -19.62 16.67 -5.21
CA HIS A 218 -19.82 17.86 -6.05
C HIS A 218 -18.99 17.77 -7.33
N CYS A 219 -19.56 18.27 -8.42
CA CYS A 219 -18.88 18.47 -9.70
C CYS A 219 -19.38 19.78 -10.32
N ILE A 220 -18.57 20.83 -10.29
CA ILE A 220 -18.97 22.21 -10.64
C ILE A 220 -18.17 22.70 -11.86
N PRO A 221 -18.82 23.03 -12.99
CA PRO A 221 -18.14 23.47 -14.21
C PRO A 221 -17.64 24.91 -14.13
N CYS A 222 -16.41 25.06 -13.63
CA CYS A 222 -15.79 26.36 -13.33
C CYS A 222 -14.79 26.83 -14.39
N GLY A 223 -14.46 25.99 -15.38
CA GLY A 223 -13.45 26.29 -16.40
C GLY A 223 -12.01 26.01 -15.95
N GLY A 224 -11.82 25.15 -14.94
CA GLY A 224 -10.53 24.61 -14.48
C GLY A 224 -9.83 25.38 -13.36
N GLY A 225 -8.83 24.73 -12.74
CA GLY A 225 -8.16 25.21 -11.51
C GLY A 225 -7.13 26.32 -11.68
N HIS A 226 -6.88 26.80 -12.90
CA HIS A 226 -5.96 27.92 -13.15
C HIS A 226 -6.55 29.30 -12.76
N ARG A 227 -7.83 29.34 -12.38
CA ARG A 227 -8.57 30.56 -12.04
C ARG A 227 -8.44 30.86 -10.54
N SER A 228 -8.82 32.06 -10.13
CA SER A 228 -9.01 32.35 -8.70
C SER A 228 -10.29 31.70 -8.21
N TRP A 229 -10.21 30.96 -7.11
CA TRP A 229 -11.33 30.26 -6.49
C TRP A 229 -11.14 30.15 -4.98
N SER A 230 -12.22 29.86 -4.27
CA SER A 230 -12.21 29.51 -2.84
C SER A 230 -13.35 28.55 -2.54
N TYR A 231 -13.13 27.62 -1.62
CA TYR A 231 -14.12 26.65 -1.17
C TYR A 231 -14.25 26.71 0.35
N CYS A 232 -15.47 26.84 0.85
CA CYS A 232 -15.77 26.72 2.27
C CYS A 232 -16.94 25.75 2.49
N SER A 233 -16.83 24.97 3.56
CA SER A 233 -17.85 24.03 4.00
C SER A 233 -18.09 24.24 5.48
N ASN A 234 -19.35 24.34 5.89
CA ASN A 234 -19.75 24.35 7.29
C ASN A 234 -20.91 23.37 7.50
N ALA A 235 -21.33 23.15 8.75
CA ALA A 235 -22.36 22.17 9.07
C ALA A 235 -23.73 22.44 8.42
N SER A 236 -23.99 23.67 8.00
CA SER A 236 -25.28 24.09 7.40
C SER A 236 -25.24 24.23 5.88
N ALA A 237 -24.07 24.50 5.29
CA ALA A 237 -23.96 24.78 3.87
C ALA A 237 -22.52 24.67 3.35
N GLU A 238 -22.42 24.47 2.04
CA GLU A 238 -21.19 24.48 1.29
C GLU A 238 -21.25 25.56 0.20
N ALA A 239 -20.13 26.25 0.02
CA ALA A 239 -20.01 27.31 -0.96
C ALA A 239 -18.69 27.23 -1.72
N PHE A 240 -18.78 27.39 -3.03
CA PHE A 240 -17.65 27.45 -3.94
C PHE A 240 -17.73 28.73 -4.76
N ALA A 241 -16.77 29.63 -4.56
CA ALA A 241 -16.66 30.89 -5.29
C ALA A 241 -15.52 30.82 -6.30
N PHE A 242 -15.73 31.31 -7.52
CA PHE A 242 -14.70 31.27 -8.58
C PHE A 242 -14.87 32.39 -9.60
N VAL A 243 -13.76 32.82 -10.23
CA VAL A 243 -13.78 33.86 -11.27
C VAL A 243 -13.96 33.24 -12.67
N LYS A 244 -15.00 33.65 -13.39
CA LYS A 244 -15.27 33.21 -14.77
C LYS A 244 -15.74 34.39 -15.62
N CYS A 245 -15.08 34.60 -16.76
CA CYS A 245 -15.37 35.70 -17.68
C CYS A 245 -15.39 37.10 -17.06
N GLY A 246 -14.63 37.34 -15.99
CA GLY A 246 -14.57 38.63 -15.29
C GLY A 246 -15.52 38.74 -14.09
N ASP A 247 -16.49 37.82 -13.97
CA ASP A 247 -17.46 37.79 -12.89
C ASP A 247 -17.05 36.82 -11.77
N VAL A 248 -17.50 37.11 -10.54
CA VAL A 248 -17.40 36.19 -9.40
C VAL A 248 -18.67 35.34 -9.37
N MET A 249 -18.50 34.06 -9.68
CA MET A 249 -19.56 33.06 -9.60
C MET A 249 -19.59 32.46 -8.20
N LEU A 250 -20.79 32.23 -7.67
CA LEU A 250 -21.00 31.54 -6.39
C LEU A 250 -21.90 30.34 -6.61
N TYR A 251 -21.36 29.15 -6.33
CA TYR A 251 -22.15 27.95 -6.12
C TYR A 251 -22.41 27.81 -4.62
N HIS A 252 -23.65 27.53 -4.26
CA HIS A 252 -24.09 27.35 -2.87
C HIS A 252 -25.03 26.15 -2.79
N ARG A 253 -24.83 25.31 -1.78
CA ARG A 253 -25.70 24.17 -1.47
C ARG A 253 -25.97 24.13 0.03
N GLU A 254 -27.23 24.08 0.41
CA GLU A 254 -27.64 23.83 1.79
C GLU A 254 -27.47 22.34 2.14
N ALA A 255 -27.24 22.05 3.41
CA ALA A 255 -27.13 20.68 3.91
C ALA A 255 -28.50 19.97 3.85
N GLU A 256 -28.79 19.34 2.71
CA GLU A 256 -29.96 18.48 2.55
C GLU A 256 -29.71 17.11 3.20
N PRO A 257 -30.70 16.51 3.89
CA PRO A 257 -30.59 15.14 4.36
C PRO A 257 -30.39 14.19 3.18
N CYS A 258 -29.43 13.28 3.30
CA CYS A 258 -29.13 12.31 2.25
C CYS A 258 -30.36 11.42 2.00
N GLU A 259 -30.99 11.51 0.83
CA GLU A 259 -32.16 10.70 0.46
C GLU A 259 -31.83 9.20 0.31
N GLN A 260 -30.55 8.85 0.14
CA GLN A 260 -30.09 7.47 0.00
C GLN A 260 -29.10 7.11 1.11
N GLN A 261 -29.44 6.11 1.92
CA GLN A 261 -28.55 5.56 2.93
C GLN A 261 -27.92 4.25 2.41
N VAL A 262 -26.59 4.17 2.47
CA VAL A 262 -25.86 2.94 2.20
C VAL A 262 -26.03 2.00 3.40
N LEU A 263 -26.82 0.95 3.24
CA LEU A 263 -27.06 -0.04 4.30
C LEU A 263 -25.87 -0.99 4.49
N LEU A 264 -25.15 -1.28 3.41
CA LEU A 264 -23.96 -2.12 3.39
C LEU A 264 -22.98 -1.51 2.39
N GLU A 265 -21.77 -1.20 2.83
CA GLU A 265 -20.74 -0.65 1.96
C GLU A 265 -20.30 -1.70 0.93
N SER A 266 -20.05 -1.24 -0.30
CA SER A 266 -19.54 -2.11 -1.35
C SER A 266 -18.07 -2.49 -1.07
N LEU A 267 -17.76 -3.78 -1.14
CA LEU A 267 -16.37 -4.25 -1.00
C LEU A 267 -15.55 -3.97 -2.27
N HIS A 268 -15.97 -4.54 -3.40
CA HIS A 268 -15.32 -4.38 -4.71
C HIS A 268 -16.36 -4.07 -5.79
N GLY A 269 -15.95 -3.32 -6.82
CA GLY A 269 -16.80 -2.99 -7.97
C GLY A 269 -16.86 -4.08 -9.05
N ARG A 270 -15.98 -5.09 -8.93
CA ARG A 270 -15.87 -6.24 -9.84
C ARG A 270 -15.54 -7.51 -9.04
N GLU A 271 -15.38 -8.61 -9.79
CA GLU A 271 -15.01 -9.94 -9.32
C GLU A 271 -13.76 -9.88 -8.43
N ILE A 272 -13.79 -10.61 -7.31
CA ILE A 272 -12.66 -10.80 -6.40
C ILE A 272 -11.87 -11.99 -6.93
N ALA A 273 -10.66 -11.73 -7.41
CA ALA A 273 -9.82 -12.73 -8.06
C ALA A 273 -8.95 -13.52 -7.07
N CYS A 274 -8.69 -12.97 -5.88
CA CYS A 274 -7.82 -13.58 -4.89
C CYS A 274 -8.14 -13.15 -3.46
N VAL A 275 -7.83 -14.01 -2.49
CA VAL A 275 -8.06 -13.78 -1.06
C VAL A 275 -7.00 -14.44 -0.20
N ARG A 276 -6.55 -13.76 0.87
CA ARG A 276 -5.65 -14.31 1.88
C ARG A 276 -6.03 -13.85 3.29
N ARG A 277 -5.99 -14.76 4.26
CA ARG A 277 -6.10 -14.41 5.69
C ARG A 277 -4.75 -13.93 6.23
N LEU A 278 -4.76 -12.77 6.88
CA LEU A 278 -3.59 -12.20 7.55
C LEU A 278 -3.44 -12.76 8.96
N GLY A 279 -4.54 -12.89 9.68
CA GLY A 279 -4.54 -13.35 11.05
C GLY A 279 -5.82 -12.99 11.78
N ALA A 280 -5.77 -13.02 13.09
CA ALA A 280 -6.83 -12.57 13.97
C ALA A 280 -6.30 -11.49 14.91
N VAL A 281 -7.15 -10.50 15.21
CA VAL A 281 -6.90 -9.46 16.19
C VAL A 281 -7.93 -9.63 17.31
N GLU A 282 -7.44 -9.64 18.55
CA GLU A 282 -8.30 -9.59 19.74
C GLU A 282 -8.46 -8.15 20.17
N VAL A 283 -9.70 -7.76 20.47
CA VAL A 283 -10.02 -6.41 20.93
C VAL A 283 -10.88 -6.52 22.18
N PRO A 284 -10.49 -5.89 23.31
CA PRO A 284 -11.26 -5.95 24.53
C PRO A 284 -12.72 -5.54 24.30
N GLY A 285 -13.66 -6.39 24.71
CA GLY A 285 -15.10 -6.13 24.55
C GLY A 285 -15.68 -6.52 23.18
N HIS A 286 -14.86 -7.00 22.23
CA HIS A 286 -15.31 -7.49 20.93
C HIS A 286 -14.97 -8.96 20.73
N ALA A 287 -15.73 -9.63 19.85
CA ALA A 287 -15.34 -10.96 19.38
C ALA A 287 -14.07 -10.88 18.51
N THR A 288 -13.26 -11.94 18.51
CA THR A 288 -12.06 -12.05 17.68
C THR A 288 -12.36 -11.69 16.22
N LEU A 289 -11.64 -10.71 15.68
CA LEU A 289 -11.80 -10.22 14.32
C LEU A 289 -10.74 -10.86 13.42
N ASN A 290 -11.17 -11.51 12.34
CA ASN A 290 -10.23 -12.02 11.35
C ASN A 290 -9.93 -10.94 10.32
N ILE A 291 -8.65 -10.76 10.00
CA ILE A 291 -8.21 -9.79 9.01
C ILE A 291 -7.89 -10.53 7.71
N PHE A 292 -8.44 -10.02 6.61
CA PHE A 292 -8.25 -10.56 5.28
C PHE A 292 -7.78 -9.48 4.31
N VAL A 293 -7.13 -9.92 3.24
CA VAL A 293 -6.89 -9.10 2.05
C VAL A 293 -7.53 -9.78 0.86
N THR A 294 -8.25 -8.99 0.09
CA THR A 294 -8.89 -9.38 -1.17
C THR A 294 -8.29 -8.58 -2.31
N GLY A 295 -8.16 -9.16 -3.50
CA GLY A 295 -7.73 -8.48 -4.72
C GLY A 295 -8.77 -8.65 -5.82
N SER A 296 -9.01 -7.61 -6.62
CA SER A 296 -10.09 -7.57 -7.60
C SER A 296 -9.67 -7.14 -9.00
N GLU A 297 -10.49 -7.53 -9.97
CA GLU A 297 -10.47 -7.03 -11.34
C GLU A 297 -10.76 -5.52 -11.44
N ASP A 298 -11.25 -4.88 -10.37
CA ASP A 298 -11.42 -3.42 -10.29
C ASP A 298 -10.12 -2.64 -10.07
N THR A 299 -8.97 -3.32 -10.13
CA THR A 299 -7.60 -2.77 -9.94
C THR A 299 -7.24 -2.43 -8.49
N THR A 300 -8.05 -2.86 -7.53
CA THR A 300 -7.79 -2.61 -6.11
C THR A 300 -7.57 -3.90 -5.32
N ALA A 301 -6.86 -3.76 -4.21
CA ALA A 301 -6.88 -4.74 -3.13
C ALA A 301 -7.49 -4.10 -1.88
N CYS A 302 -8.25 -4.84 -1.10
CA CYS A 302 -8.90 -4.34 0.10
C CYS A 302 -8.49 -5.16 1.33
N VAL A 303 -7.99 -4.47 2.37
CA VAL A 303 -7.83 -5.05 3.71
C VAL A 303 -9.16 -4.89 4.43
N LEU A 304 -9.69 -5.97 5.00
CA LEU A 304 -10.99 -5.98 5.67
C LEU A 304 -10.97 -6.80 6.96
N ALA A 305 -11.75 -6.35 7.94
CA ALA A 305 -12.03 -7.10 9.16
C ALA A 305 -13.36 -7.85 9.01
N LEU A 306 -13.37 -9.11 9.41
CA LEU A 306 -14.55 -9.97 9.42
C LEU A 306 -14.77 -10.48 10.84
N SER A 307 -15.90 -10.09 11.42
CA SER A 307 -16.33 -10.58 12.73
C SER A 307 -16.99 -11.94 12.60
N LYS A 308 -16.54 -12.91 13.41
CA LYS A 308 -17.18 -14.25 13.45
C LYS A 308 -18.63 -14.18 13.90
N CYS A 309 -18.96 -13.27 14.84
CA CYS A 309 -20.28 -13.20 15.45
C CYS A 309 -21.29 -12.42 14.59
N SER A 310 -20.93 -11.21 14.15
CA SER A 310 -21.84 -10.38 13.36
C SER A 310 -21.86 -10.74 11.89
N ARG A 311 -20.87 -11.51 11.41
CA ARG A 311 -20.64 -11.81 9.98
C ARG A 311 -20.51 -10.54 9.11
N ALA A 312 -20.26 -9.39 9.75
CA ALA A 312 -20.05 -8.13 9.05
C ALA A 312 -18.63 -8.08 8.49
N ALA A 313 -18.52 -7.76 7.20
CA ALA A 313 -17.28 -7.44 6.53
C ALA A 313 -17.08 -5.92 6.56
N MET A 314 -16.02 -5.45 7.20
CA MET A 314 -15.73 -4.04 7.38
C MET A 314 -14.42 -3.70 6.63
N PRO A 315 -14.48 -2.95 5.52
CA PRO A 315 -13.28 -2.48 4.84
C PRO A 315 -12.44 -1.60 5.77
N LEU A 316 -11.17 -1.94 5.95
CA LEU A 316 -10.22 -1.14 6.76
C LEU A 316 -9.42 -0.17 5.89
N THR A 317 -8.95 -0.63 4.73
CA THR A 317 -8.23 0.22 3.77
C THR A 317 -8.28 -0.36 2.37
N ARG A 318 -8.32 0.52 1.35
CA ARG A 318 -8.21 0.17 -0.07
C ARG A 318 -6.82 0.53 -0.59
N LEU A 319 -6.23 -0.40 -1.33
CA LEU A 319 -4.94 -0.29 -2.01
C LEU A 319 -5.20 -0.15 -3.50
N SER A 320 -4.81 0.99 -4.09
CA SER A 320 -5.15 1.37 -5.47
C SER A 320 -3.93 1.72 -6.32
N ASP A 321 -2.76 1.17 -6.00
CA ASP A 321 -1.51 1.42 -6.75
C ASP A 321 -1.40 0.58 -8.04
N HIS A 322 -2.21 -0.47 -8.16
CA HIS A 322 -2.24 -1.29 -9.37
C HIS A 322 -2.85 -0.52 -10.54
N ILE A 323 -2.25 -0.69 -11.73
CA ILE A 323 -2.75 -0.08 -12.98
C ILE A 323 -3.70 -1.01 -13.75
N SER A 324 -3.92 -2.22 -13.23
CA SER A 324 -4.71 -3.30 -13.83
C SER A 324 -5.20 -4.24 -12.72
N SER A 325 -6.03 -5.23 -13.07
CA SER A 325 -6.52 -6.29 -12.18
C SER A 325 -5.48 -6.84 -11.19
N VAL A 326 -5.85 -6.97 -9.92
CA VAL A 326 -5.07 -7.70 -8.90
C VAL A 326 -5.53 -9.15 -8.91
N ARG A 327 -4.61 -10.09 -9.20
CA ARG A 327 -4.95 -11.51 -9.43
C ARG A 327 -4.29 -12.48 -8.45
N ALA A 328 -3.25 -12.05 -7.75
CA ALA A 328 -2.50 -12.90 -6.86
C ALA A 328 -2.05 -12.14 -5.61
N LEU A 329 -2.17 -12.81 -4.46
CA LEU A 329 -1.74 -12.30 -3.17
C LEU A 329 -0.83 -13.32 -2.48
N ALA A 330 0.25 -12.84 -1.87
CA ALA A 330 1.11 -13.64 -1.02
C ALA A 330 1.54 -12.85 0.22
N LEU A 331 1.66 -13.55 1.35
CA LEU A 331 1.99 -12.97 2.64
C LEU A 331 3.35 -13.49 3.11
N ALA A 332 4.16 -12.61 3.68
CA ALA A 332 5.39 -12.98 4.37
C ALA A 332 5.39 -12.39 5.78
N SER A 333 5.99 -13.12 6.72
CA SER A 333 6.33 -12.54 8.03
C SER A 333 7.36 -11.43 7.84
N PRO A 334 7.21 -10.29 8.54
CA PRO A 334 8.14 -9.18 8.50
C PRO A 334 9.50 -9.63 9.05
N VAL A 335 10.55 -8.85 8.78
CA VAL A 335 11.85 -9.08 9.41
C VAL A 335 12.14 -8.00 10.43
N GLY A 336 12.59 -8.43 11.60
CA GLY A 336 12.94 -7.58 12.74
C GLY A 336 11.88 -7.53 13.84
N PRO A 337 12.22 -6.99 15.02
CA PRO A 337 11.24 -6.66 16.05
C PRO A 337 10.19 -5.72 15.45
N GLY A 338 8.93 -5.82 15.92
CA GLY A 338 7.87 -4.89 15.54
C GLY A 338 8.36 -3.45 15.66
N ASP A 339 7.91 -2.57 14.75
CA ASP A 339 8.23 -1.14 14.82
C ASP A 339 7.95 -0.66 16.26
N GLU A 340 8.91 0.01 16.93
CA GLU A 340 8.93 0.31 18.38
C GLU A 340 7.78 1.21 18.90
N GLY A 341 6.68 1.33 18.15
CA GLY A 341 5.43 1.98 18.55
C GLY A 341 4.18 1.09 18.47
N PHE A 342 4.30 -0.16 18.01
CA PHE A 342 3.18 -1.11 17.98
C PHE A 342 3.44 -2.22 19.02
N GLY A 343 2.56 -2.32 20.02
CA GLY A 343 2.67 -3.35 21.05
C GLY A 343 2.63 -4.77 20.49
N ASP A 344 3.13 -5.74 21.28
CA ASP A 344 3.21 -7.18 20.94
C ASP A 344 1.87 -7.86 20.57
N GLU A 345 0.73 -7.17 20.70
CA GLU A 345 -0.62 -7.70 20.44
C GLU A 345 -1.14 -7.44 19.00
N GLY A 346 -0.38 -6.77 18.14
CA GLY A 346 -0.76 -6.44 16.76
C GLY A 346 -0.29 -7.43 15.68
N LEU A 347 -0.97 -7.44 14.52
CA LEU A 347 -0.51 -8.15 13.33
C LEU A 347 0.43 -7.26 12.51
N CYS A 348 1.63 -7.74 12.22
CA CYS A 348 2.57 -7.13 11.28
C CYS A 348 2.89 -8.12 10.16
N THR A 349 2.65 -7.75 8.89
CA THR A 349 2.90 -8.63 7.74
C THR A 349 3.33 -7.87 6.49
N LEU A 350 4.15 -8.50 5.66
CA LEU A 350 4.42 -8.05 4.31
C LEU A 350 3.42 -8.68 3.34
N LEU A 351 2.64 -7.82 2.68
CA LEU A 351 1.71 -8.18 1.62
C LEU A 351 2.38 -7.95 0.26
N PHE A 352 2.37 -8.98 -0.57
CA PHE A 352 2.64 -8.88 -2.00
C PHE A 352 1.35 -9.03 -2.76
N SER A 353 1.07 -8.08 -3.64
CA SER A 353 -0.07 -8.10 -4.56
C SER A 353 0.43 -8.01 -5.99
N ALA A 354 -0.09 -8.85 -6.87
CA ALA A 354 0.32 -8.88 -8.26
C ALA A 354 -0.84 -9.17 -9.20
N GLY A 355 -0.67 -8.85 -10.47
CA GLY A 355 -1.68 -9.17 -11.47
C GLY A 355 -1.32 -8.67 -12.86
N GLY A 356 -2.22 -7.90 -13.46
CA GLY A 356 -2.08 -7.44 -14.84
C GLY A 356 -0.86 -6.53 -15.05
N ARG A 357 -0.40 -6.45 -16.30
CA ARG A 357 0.74 -5.59 -16.72
C ARG A 357 2.05 -5.96 -16.02
N ALA A 358 2.19 -7.21 -15.59
CA ALA A 358 3.33 -7.75 -14.87
C ALA A 358 3.78 -6.83 -13.74
N GLN A 359 2.83 -6.36 -12.93
CA GLN A 359 3.04 -5.48 -11.78
C GLN A 359 3.00 -6.28 -10.47
N ILE A 360 3.93 -5.97 -9.56
CA ILE A 360 3.92 -6.43 -8.16
C ILE A 360 4.05 -5.20 -7.27
N GLU A 361 3.16 -5.07 -6.29
CA GLU A 361 3.22 -4.06 -5.24
C GLU A 361 3.40 -4.75 -3.88
N CYS A 362 4.33 -4.21 -3.08
CA CYS A 362 4.66 -4.71 -1.76
C CYS A 362 4.30 -3.68 -0.69
N TYR A 363 3.58 -4.12 0.33
CA TYR A 363 3.12 -3.30 1.44
C TYR A 363 3.49 -3.96 2.76
N ARG A 364 3.81 -3.14 3.77
CA ARG A 364 3.85 -3.56 5.17
C ARG A 364 2.52 -3.15 5.80
N LEU A 365 1.81 -4.13 6.33
CA LEU A 365 0.50 -3.97 6.98
C LEU A 365 0.66 -4.15 8.48
N LEU A 366 0.11 -3.20 9.23
CA LEU A 366 0.11 -3.16 10.68
C LEU A 366 -1.34 -3.04 11.13
N CYS A 367 -1.88 -4.09 11.75
CA CYS A 367 -3.26 -4.11 12.23
C CYS A 367 -3.28 -4.32 13.74
N ALA A 368 -3.93 -3.44 14.48
CA ALA A 368 -4.04 -3.52 15.94
C ALA A 368 -5.46 -3.19 16.40
N GLY A 369 -5.85 -3.70 17.55
CA GLY A 369 -7.13 -3.37 18.17
C GLY A 369 -7.20 -1.88 18.47
N ASP A 370 -8.28 -1.24 18.02
CA ASP A 370 -8.57 0.16 18.28
C ASP A 370 -10.05 0.33 18.64
N PRO A 371 -10.41 0.25 19.93
CA PRO A 371 -11.80 0.34 20.37
C PRO A 371 -12.43 1.72 20.13
N ALA A 372 -11.64 2.75 19.78
CA ALA A 372 -12.18 4.06 19.42
C ALA A 372 -12.63 4.12 17.95
N SER A 373 -12.15 3.21 17.10
CA SER A 373 -12.53 3.11 15.69
C SER A 373 -13.84 2.35 15.49
N GLU A 374 -14.62 2.70 14.47
CA GLU A 374 -15.87 1.99 14.13
C GLU A 374 -15.65 0.51 13.79
N SER A 375 -14.51 0.18 13.17
CA SER A 375 -14.10 -1.18 12.81
C SER A 375 -13.51 -1.97 13.99
N ALA A 376 -13.31 -1.33 15.15
CA ALA A 376 -12.54 -1.83 16.29
C ALA A 376 -11.07 -2.20 15.97
N VAL A 377 -10.58 -1.91 14.76
CA VAL A 377 -9.23 -2.27 14.28
C VAL A 377 -8.65 -1.12 13.49
N ALA A 378 -7.51 -0.61 13.96
CA ALA A 378 -6.69 0.32 13.20
C ALA A 378 -5.81 -0.46 12.20
N CYS A 379 -5.77 -0.02 10.95
CA CYS A 379 -4.92 -0.59 9.90
C CYS A 379 -3.99 0.49 9.34
N GLN A 380 -2.71 0.42 9.70
CA GLN A 380 -1.67 1.24 9.10
C GLN A 380 -1.00 0.47 7.96
N VAL A 381 -0.67 1.18 6.88
CA VAL A 381 -0.02 0.59 5.72
C VAL A 381 1.10 1.45 5.21
N ILE A 382 2.23 0.80 4.94
CA ILE A 382 3.43 1.41 4.40
C ILE A 382 3.70 0.78 3.04
N HIS A 383 3.83 1.59 1.99
CA HIS A 383 4.27 1.12 0.69
C HIS A 383 5.78 0.87 0.73
N VAL A 384 6.17 -0.38 0.46
CA VAL A 384 7.57 -0.82 0.58
C VAL A 384 8.26 -0.81 -0.76
N ALA A 385 7.68 -1.43 -1.80
CA ALA A 385 8.34 -1.54 -3.10
C ALA A 385 7.33 -1.75 -4.23
N SER A 386 7.70 -1.33 -5.45
CA SER A 386 6.94 -1.58 -6.68
C SER A 386 7.81 -2.17 -7.79
N HIS A 387 7.34 -3.24 -8.41
CA HIS A 387 7.95 -3.84 -9.59
C HIS A 387 6.99 -3.81 -10.76
N ARG A 388 7.55 -3.56 -11.95
CA ARG A 388 6.84 -3.80 -13.20
C ARG A 388 7.84 -4.15 -14.29
N LEU A 389 7.62 -5.28 -14.95
CA LEU A 389 8.56 -5.87 -15.91
C LEU A 389 8.94 -4.87 -17.02
N ASP A 390 7.97 -4.09 -17.50
CA ASP A 390 8.14 -3.15 -18.61
C ASP A 390 8.74 -1.78 -18.25
N LYS A 391 9.09 -1.52 -16.98
CA LYS A 391 9.57 -0.19 -16.56
C LYS A 391 10.79 0.26 -17.38
N HIS A 392 11.69 -0.66 -17.74
CA HIS A 392 12.84 -0.31 -18.55
C HIS A 392 12.44 0.07 -20.00
N TRP A 393 11.52 -0.68 -20.61
CA TRP A 393 11.02 -0.40 -21.96
C TRP A 393 10.45 1.01 -22.08
N GLU A 394 9.62 1.42 -21.12
CA GLU A 394 8.97 2.73 -21.13
C GLU A 394 9.96 3.90 -21.05
N ARG A 395 11.12 3.67 -20.42
CA ARG A 395 12.21 4.67 -20.27
C ARG A 395 13.10 4.77 -21.53
N LYS A 396 12.99 3.86 -22.51
CA LYS A 396 13.79 3.93 -23.75
C LYS A 396 13.33 5.09 -24.64
N LYS A 397 14.23 6.03 -24.96
CA LYS A 397 13.96 7.20 -25.83
C LYS A 397 13.42 6.82 -27.21
N ASN A 398 13.86 5.69 -27.77
CA ASN A 398 13.49 5.22 -29.11
C ASN A 398 12.39 4.15 -29.11
N ARG A 399 11.57 4.04 -28.06
CA ARG A 399 10.54 2.99 -27.93
C ARG A 399 9.57 2.86 -29.11
N HIS A 400 9.33 3.93 -29.85
CA HIS A 400 8.47 3.95 -31.04
C HIS A 400 9.08 3.20 -32.24
N LYS A 401 10.37 2.84 -32.18
CA LYS A 401 11.10 2.10 -33.23
C LYS A 401 11.29 0.62 -32.92
N LEU A 402 10.90 0.16 -31.74
CA LEU A 402 11.05 -1.24 -31.33
C LEU A 402 9.66 -1.82 -31.04
N VAL A 403 9.47 -3.11 -31.31
CA VAL A 403 8.25 -3.84 -30.91
C VAL A 403 8.35 -4.20 -29.44
N LYS A 404 7.32 -3.86 -28.66
CA LYS A 404 7.21 -4.29 -27.27
C LYS A 404 6.79 -5.75 -27.26
N MET A 405 7.69 -6.64 -26.86
CA MET A 405 7.33 -8.04 -26.63
C MET A 405 6.43 -8.11 -25.38
N ASP A 406 5.31 -8.81 -25.52
CA ASP A 406 4.35 -9.17 -24.46
C ASP A 406 3.82 -8.02 -23.58
N PRO A 407 3.15 -7.01 -24.17
CA PRO A 407 2.62 -5.86 -23.43
C PRO A 407 1.53 -6.19 -22.39
N GLU A 408 1.02 -7.42 -22.41
CA GLU A 408 -0.13 -7.87 -21.63
C GLU A 408 0.20 -8.99 -20.65
N THR A 409 1.49 -9.29 -20.40
CA THR A 409 1.89 -10.29 -19.41
C THR A 409 1.24 -10.01 -18.06
N ARG A 410 0.73 -11.07 -17.43
CA ARG A 410 0.08 -11.05 -16.12
C ARG A 410 0.80 -12.00 -15.19
N TYR A 411 0.95 -11.60 -13.93
CA TYR A 411 1.28 -12.54 -12.87
C TYR A 411 -0.01 -13.22 -12.43
N MET A 412 -0.06 -14.54 -12.60
CA MET A 412 -1.25 -15.37 -12.38
C MET A 412 -1.33 -15.89 -10.95
N SER A 413 -0.18 -16.14 -10.32
CA SER A 413 -0.07 -16.65 -8.95
C SER A 413 1.24 -16.19 -8.33
N LEU A 414 1.26 -16.06 -7.00
CA LEU A 414 2.43 -15.70 -6.21
C LEU A 414 2.64 -16.71 -5.07
N SER A 415 3.90 -16.99 -4.76
CA SER A 415 4.27 -17.76 -3.57
C SER A 415 5.52 -17.17 -2.93
N VAL A 416 5.48 -16.86 -1.63
CA VAL A 416 6.68 -16.49 -0.87
C VAL A 416 7.53 -17.73 -0.68
N VAL A 417 8.85 -17.59 -0.83
CA VAL A 417 9.80 -18.68 -0.59
C VAL A 417 10.11 -18.76 0.91
N PRO A 418 9.76 -19.88 1.58
CA PRO A 418 9.98 -20.04 3.02
C PRO A 418 11.47 -20.13 3.39
N GLY A 419 11.79 -19.77 4.63
CA GLY A 419 13.14 -19.96 5.22
C GLY A 419 14.23 -19.00 4.75
N THR A 420 13.90 -17.95 3.99
CA THR A 420 14.90 -17.06 3.37
C THR A 420 15.41 -15.92 4.25
N SER A 421 14.89 -15.76 5.47
CA SER A 421 15.41 -14.78 6.43
C SER A 421 16.61 -15.36 7.19
N SER A 422 17.80 -15.18 6.64
CA SER A 422 19.04 -15.54 7.35
C SER A 422 19.41 -14.45 8.35
N GLU A 423 19.58 -14.83 9.62
CA GLU A 423 20.15 -13.99 10.68
C GLU A 423 21.61 -13.59 10.41
N GLN A 424 22.26 -14.23 9.42
CA GLN A 424 23.68 -14.01 9.09
C GLN A 424 23.89 -12.88 8.06
N LEU A 425 22.81 -12.28 7.52
CA LEU A 425 22.89 -11.23 6.52
C LEU A 425 22.73 -9.84 7.15
N PRO A 426 23.57 -8.84 6.82
CA PRO A 426 23.43 -7.46 7.30
C PRO A 426 22.12 -6.78 6.87
N ALA A 427 21.40 -7.32 5.88
CA ALA A 427 20.03 -6.93 5.54
C ALA A 427 19.23 -8.17 5.11
N PRO A 428 18.04 -8.40 5.68
CA PRO A 428 17.29 -9.60 5.41
C PRO A 428 16.53 -9.50 4.08
N TRP A 429 16.59 -10.58 3.29
CA TRP A 429 15.90 -10.69 2.01
C TRP A 429 14.62 -11.51 2.15
N LYS A 430 13.64 -11.23 1.28
CA LYS A 430 12.48 -12.10 1.08
C LYS A 430 12.39 -12.45 -0.39
N PHE A 431 12.26 -13.74 -0.70
CA PHE A 431 12.09 -14.19 -2.07
C PHE A 431 10.65 -14.55 -2.38
N LEU A 432 10.25 -14.33 -3.62
CA LEU A 432 8.89 -14.53 -4.12
C LEU A 432 8.94 -15.19 -5.49
N ALA A 433 8.22 -16.28 -5.68
CA ALA A 433 8.00 -16.89 -6.99
C ALA A 433 6.68 -16.38 -7.62
N ALA A 434 6.67 -16.22 -8.94
CA ALA A 434 5.51 -15.80 -9.71
C ALA A 434 5.27 -16.72 -10.91
N ALA A 435 4.00 -17.15 -11.07
CA ALA A 435 3.50 -17.78 -12.28
C ALA A 435 3.11 -16.69 -13.29
N CYS A 436 3.51 -16.83 -14.55
CA CYS A 436 3.29 -15.79 -15.55
C CYS A 436 2.49 -16.29 -16.75
N SER A 437 1.65 -15.41 -17.31
CA SER A 437 0.83 -15.72 -18.47
C SER A 437 1.62 -15.92 -19.77
N ASP A 438 2.85 -15.41 -19.82
CA ASP A 438 3.81 -15.60 -20.92
C ASP A 438 4.51 -16.99 -20.88
N GLY A 439 4.11 -17.85 -19.94
CA GLY A 439 4.64 -19.19 -19.77
C GLY A 439 5.96 -19.28 -19.03
N SER A 440 6.36 -18.19 -18.37
CA SER A 440 7.52 -18.19 -17.49
C SER A 440 7.18 -18.42 -16.01
N VAL A 441 8.18 -18.94 -15.30
CA VAL A 441 8.26 -18.94 -13.84
C VAL A 441 9.36 -17.99 -13.46
N ARG A 442 9.06 -17.02 -12.59
CA ARG A 442 10.00 -15.97 -12.17
C ARG A 442 10.21 -15.97 -10.68
N VAL A 443 11.43 -15.70 -10.23
CA VAL A 443 11.79 -15.53 -8.82
C VAL A 443 12.27 -14.09 -8.61
N PHE A 444 11.71 -13.41 -7.62
CA PHE A 444 12.04 -12.05 -7.23
C PHE A 444 12.66 -12.03 -5.83
N GLY A 445 13.57 -11.09 -5.59
CA GLY A 445 14.11 -10.76 -4.28
C GLY A 445 13.68 -9.37 -3.83
N LEU A 446 13.11 -9.26 -2.63
CA LEU A 446 12.82 -8.00 -1.95
C LEU A 446 13.97 -7.65 -1.02
N LEU A 447 14.57 -6.47 -1.26
CA LEU A 447 15.43 -5.80 -0.31
C LEU A 447 14.63 -4.68 0.37
N GLU A 448 14.15 -4.96 1.57
CA GLU A 448 13.25 -4.05 2.28
C GLU A 448 13.93 -2.72 2.64
N ALA A 449 15.17 -2.76 3.14
CA ALA A 449 15.94 -1.56 3.49
C ALA A 449 16.13 -0.61 2.30
N ALA A 450 16.30 -1.16 1.09
CA ALA A 450 16.43 -0.37 -0.13
C ALA A 450 15.08 -0.09 -0.84
N ARG A 451 13.96 -0.59 -0.28
CA ARG A 451 12.62 -0.45 -0.86
C ARG A 451 12.57 -0.89 -2.33
N LYS A 452 13.25 -2.00 -2.65
CA LYS A 452 13.49 -2.47 -4.03
C LYS A 452 13.12 -3.95 -4.20
N LEU A 453 12.35 -4.24 -5.24
CA LEU A 453 12.03 -5.60 -5.70
C LEU A 453 12.73 -5.88 -7.02
N VAL A 454 13.53 -6.93 -7.08
CA VAL A 454 14.42 -7.26 -8.21
C VAL A 454 14.09 -8.64 -8.77
N LEU A 455 14.10 -8.79 -10.09
CA LEU A 455 13.99 -10.10 -10.74
C LEU A 455 15.33 -10.83 -10.61
N VAL A 456 15.31 -12.00 -9.97
CA VAL A 456 16.50 -12.78 -9.63
C VAL A 456 16.73 -13.91 -10.62
N ALA A 457 15.68 -14.65 -10.96
CA ALA A 457 15.79 -15.76 -11.89
C ALA A 457 14.50 -15.97 -12.68
N GLU A 458 14.62 -16.58 -13.87
CA GLU A 458 13.46 -16.97 -14.67
C GLU A 458 13.68 -18.27 -15.45
N SER A 459 12.58 -18.91 -15.85
CA SER A 459 12.58 -20.01 -16.80
C SER A 459 11.31 -19.98 -17.63
N PHE A 460 11.43 -20.34 -18.91
CA PHE A 460 10.33 -20.45 -19.87
C PHE A 460 10.00 -21.93 -20.17
N HIS A 461 10.28 -22.86 -19.25
CA HIS A 461 10.11 -24.30 -19.45
C HIS A 461 8.73 -24.70 -20.01
N HIS A 462 7.66 -24.10 -19.50
CA HIS A 462 6.29 -24.48 -19.86
C HIS A 462 5.88 -24.08 -21.28
N GLN A 463 6.43 -22.99 -21.83
CA GLN A 463 6.06 -22.44 -23.16
C GLN A 463 4.56 -22.12 -23.32
N ARG A 464 3.78 -22.20 -22.24
CA ARG A 464 2.34 -21.94 -22.14
C ARG A 464 2.07 -21.32 -20.77
N CYS A 465 0.98 -20.57 -20.66
CA CYS A 465 0.60 -19.85 -19.44
C CYS A 465 0.75 -20.72 -18.17
N VAL A 466 1.53 -20.21 -17.20
CA VAL A 466 1.66 -20.82 -15.88
C VAL A 466 0.56 -20.25 -15.00
N LEU A 467 -0.25 -21.11 -14.41
CA LEU A 467 -1.46 -20.75 -13.67
C LEU A 467 -1.21 -20.65 -12.16
N LYS A 468 -0.47 -21.60 -11.59
CA LYS A 468 -0.16 -21.66 -10.16
C LYS A 468 1.33 -21.92 -9.91
N VAL A 469 1.83 -21.36 -8.81
CA VAL A 469 3.18 -21.60 -8.28
C VAL A 469 3.10 -21.77 -6.78
N GLU A 470 3.94 -22.64 -6.22
CA GLU A 470 4.05 -22.84 -4.78
C GLU A 470 5.47 -23.23 -4.39
N ALA A 471 6.05 -22.46 -3.46
CA ALA A 471 7.39 -22.68 -2.95
C ALA A 471 7.33 -23.36 -1.58
N PHE A 472 8.25 -24.30 -1.33
CA PHE A 472 8.33 -25.05 -0.09
C PHE A 472 9.79 -25.29 0.30
N LEU A 473 10.03 -25.47 1.60
CA LEU A 473 11.36 -25.73 2.16
C LEU A 473 11.48 -27.19 2.54
N HIS A 474 12.61 -27.79 2.20
CA HIS A 474 13.02 -29.10 2.71
C HIS A 474 14.20 -28.96 3.66
N THR A 475 14.06 -29.44 4.90
CA THR A 475 15.02 -29.24 5.99
C THR A 475 15.67 -30.53 6.54
N ARG A 476 15.47 -31.69 5.90
CA ARG A 476 15.94 -32.98 6.45
C ARG A 476 17.36 -33.35 6.02
N ALA A 477 18.08 -34.02 6.91
CA ALA A 477 19.35 -34.80 6.83
C ALA A 477 20.50 -34.46 5.82
N GLY A 478 20.34 -33.53 4.87
CA GLY A 478 21.41 -33.06 4.00
C GLY A 478 21.22 -31.62 3.52
N GLY A 479 20.68 -30.80 4.43
CA GLY A 479 20.65 -29.35 4.33
C GLY A 479 19.32 -28.79 3.86
N GLU A 480 19.23 -27.47 3.95
CA GLU A 480 18.07 -26.73 3.48
C GLU A 480 18.04 -26.70 1.94
N ARG A 481 16.87 -27.00 1.37
CA ARG A 481 16.61 -26.88 -0.06
C ARG A 481 15.33 -26.09 -0.28
N HIS A 482 15.45 -25.00 -1.01
CA HIS A 482 14.31 -24.21 -1.47
C HIS A 482 13.80 -24.84 -2.77
N LEU A 483 12.59 -25.40 -2.71
CA LEU A 483 11.95 -26.05 -3.83
C LEU A 483 10.76 -25.23 -4.32
N LEU A 484 10.50 -25.30 -5.61
CA LEU A 484 9.39 -24.61 -6.26
C LEU A 484 8.63 -25.59 -7.12
N CYS A 485 7.31 -25.58 -7.05
CA CYS A 485 6.46 -26.21 -8.05
C CYS A 485 5.68 -25.16 -8.84
N SER A 486 5.30 -25.51 -10.06
CA SER A 486 4.42 -24.68 -10.87
C SER A 486 3.61 -25.54 -11.82
N ALA A 487 2.41 -25.05 -12.12
CA ALA A 487 1.43 -25.78 -12.90
C ALA A 487 0.88 -24.90 -14.03
N ALA A 488 0.74 -25.47 -15.21
CA ALA A 488 0.44 -24.75 -16.44
C ALA A 488 -0.88 -25.16 -17.10
N THR A 489 -1.26 -24.44 -18.16
CA THR A 489 -2.49 -24.67 -18.93
C THR A 489 -2.55 -26.01 -19.68
N ASP A 490 -1.42 -26.72 -19.80
CA ASP A 490 -1.36 -28.04 -20.45
C ASP A 490 -1.53 -29.22 -19.48
N GLY A 491 -1.77 -28.95 -18.19
CA GLY A 491 -1.94 -29.99 -17.19
C GLY A 491 -0.62 -30.52 -16.61
N SER A 492 0.51 -29.94 -16.99
CA SER A 492 1.81 -30.28 -16.44
C SER A 492 2.07 -29.58 -15.10
N VAL A 493 2.72 -30.29 -14.18
CA VAL A 493 3.26 -29.78 -12.92
C VAL A 493 4.75 -30.05 -12.91
N ALA A 494 5.56 -28.99 -12.89
CA ALA A 494 7.02 -29.10 -12.87
C ALA A 494 7.59 -28.62 -11.53
N PHE A 495 8.77 -29.12 -11.19
CA PHE A 495 9.43 -28.90 -9.90
C PHE A 495 10.88 -28.46 -10.11
N TRP A 496 11.33 -27.45 -9.36
CA TRP A 496 12.68 -26.89 -9.45
C TRP A 496 13.36 -26.85 -8.09
N ASP A 497 14.69 -27.01 -8.10
CA ASP A 497 15.55 -26.57 -7.00
C ASP A 497 15.96 -25.13 -7.26
N ILE A 498 15.52 -24.21 -6.40
CA ILE A 498 15.83 -22.79 -6.52
C ILE A 498 16.87 -22.33 -5.48
N THR A 499 17.53 -23.28 -4.79
CA THR A 499 18.51 -22.99 -3.74
C THR A 499 19.72 -22.21 -4.28
N SER A 500 20.38 -22.70 -5.33
CA SER A 500 21.55 -22.00 -5.93
C SER A 500 21.18 -20.61 -6.45
N PRO A 501 20.12 -20.43 -7.26
CA PRO A 501 19.72 -19.10 -7.72
C PRO A 501 19.47 -18.09 -6.58
N ILE A 502 18.92 -18.53 -5.45
CA ILE A 502 18.72 -17.70 -4.25
C ILE A 502 20.05 -17.32 -3.60
N THR A 503 20.93 -18.29 -3.39
CA THR A 503 22.26 -18.06 -2.80
C THR A 503 23.11 -17.16 -3.68
N ASP A 504 23.19 -17.45 -4.99
CA ASP A 504 23.97 -16.68 -5.95
C ASP A 504 23.49 -15.23 -6.05
N ALA A 505 22.18 -15.01 -5.99
CA ALA A 505 21.62 -13.66 -5.95
C ALA A 505 22.01 -12.91 -4.69
N THR A 506 21.91 -13.58 -3.54
CA THR A 506 22.30 -13.01 -2.24
C THR A 506 23.78 -12.61 -2.25
N ASP A 507 24.65 -13.45 -2.81
CA ASP A 507 26.10 -13.21 -2.93
C ASP A 507 26.43 -12.07 -3.92
N ALA A 508 25.79 -12.03 -5.09
CA ALA A 508 26.00 -10.97 -6.08
C ALA A 508 25.66 -9.59 -5.51
N LEU A 509 24.60 -9.51 -4.71
CA LEU A 509 24.16 -8.29 -4.03
C LEU A 509 25.10 -7.87 -2.92
N HIS A 510 25.73 -8.81 -2.21
CA HIS A 510 26.79 -8.49 -1.26
C HIS A 510 27.99 -7.82 -1.91
N ARG A 511 28.32 -8.22 -3.14
CA ARG A 511 29.44 -7.63 -3.88
C ARG A 511 29.14 -6.26 -4.49
N ALA A 512 27.94 -5.71 -4.25
CA ALA A 512 27.47 -4.44 -4.82
C ALA A 512 27.57 -4.38 -6.36
N GLU A 513 27.48 -5.54 -7.02
CA GLU A 513 27.42 -5.62 -8.48
C GLU A 513 26.08 -5.05 -8.95
N GLY A 514 26.11 -4.15 -9.95
CA GLY A 514 25.02 -3.24 -10.33
C GLY A 514 23.61 -3.84 -10.56
N GLU A 515 23.07 -3.73 -11.78
CA GLU A 515 21.77 -4.36 -12.08
C GLU A 515 21.97 -5.87 -12.21
N ILE A 516 21.32 -6.66 -11.32
CA ILE A 516 21.34 -8.12 -11.41
C ILE A 516 20.66 -8.54 -12.71
N GLN A 517 21.39 -9.25 -13.57
CA GLN A 517 20.77 -9.94 -14.69
C GLN A 517 20.07 -11.21 -14.17
N PRO A 518 18.83 -11.49 -14.62
CA PRO A 518 18.12 -12.69 -14.19
C PRO A 518 18.91 -13.96 -14.51
N LEU A 519 19.12 -14.80 -13.50
CA LEU A 519 19.68 -16.14 -13.64
C LEU A 519 18.68 -17.07 -14.34
N ALA A 520 19.16 -18.08 -15.05
CA ALA A 520 18.29 -19.15 -15.54
C ALA A 520 17.97 -20.14 -14.41
N LEU A 521 16.69 -20.47 -14.18
CA LEU A 521 16.31 -21.53 -13.21
C LEU A 521 16.73 -22.95 -13.68
N GLY A 522 17.22 -23.09 -14.91
CA GLY A 522 17.64 -24.36 -15.47
C GLY A 522 16.47 -25.33 -15.75
N THR A 523 16.82 -26.61 -15.86
CA THR A 523 15.85 -27.69 -16.12
C THR A 523 15.15 -28.11 -14.82
N PRO A 524 13.84 -28.36 -14.84
CA PRO A 524 13.14 -28.88 -13.66
C PRO A 524 13.69 -30.23 -13.23
N LEU A 525 13.67 -30.50 -11.93
CA LEU A 525 14.01 -31.79 -11.32
C LEU A 525 13.06 -32.90 -11.77
N LEU A 526 11.78 -32.55 -11.94
CA LEU A 526 10.70 -33.46 -12.28
C LEU A 526 9.59 -32.69 -13.00
N THR A 527 8.97 -33.31 -13.99
CA THR A 527 7.71 -32.82 -14.60
C THR A 527 6.72 -33.97 -14.63
N ILE A 528 5.51 -33.72 -14.14
CA ILE A 528 4.42 -34.69 -14.07
C ILE A 528 3.28 -34.17 -14.93
N MET A 529 2.78 -34.99 -15.84
CA MET A 529 1.48 -34.76 -16.48
C MET A 529 0.39 -35.20 -15.51
N ALA A 530 -0.16 -34.25 -14.74
CA ALA A 530 -1.15 -34.52 -13.72
C ALA A 530 -2.58 -34.51 -14.28
N HIS A 531 -2.82 -33.64 -15.27
CA HIS A 531 -4.14 -33.43 -15.86
C HIS A 531 -4.08 -33.36 -17.39
N SER A 532 -5.26 -33.40 -18.02
CA SER A 532 -5.41 -33.28 -19.48
C SER A 532 -5.53 -31.84 -19.98
N CYS A 533 -5.72 -30.90 -19.05
CA CYS A 533 -5.97 -29.48 -19.27
C CYS A 533 -5.45 -28.65 -18.08
N GLY A 534 -5.74 -27.34 -18.05
CA GLY A 534 -5.09 -26.41 -17.13
C GLY A 534 -5.26 -26.75 -15.66
N VAL A 535 -4.20 -26.51 -14.89
CA VAL A 535 -4.18 -26.70 -13.43
C VAL A 535 -4.46 -25.37 -12.73
N ASN A 536 -5.68 -25.19 -12.24
CA ASN A 536 -6.13 -23.92 -11.65
C ASN A 536 -5.89 -23.82 -10.15
N SER A 537 -5.65 -24.93 -9.47
CA SER A 537 -5.41 -24.97 -8.04
C SER A 537 -4.28 -25.93 -7.71
N LEU A 538 -3.46 -25.54 -6.74
CA LEU A 538 -2.25 -26.25 -6.35
C LEU A 538 -2.02 -26.01 -4.86
N HIS A 539 -1.74 -27.08 -4.12
CA HIS A 539 -1.36 -27.01 -2.72
C HIS A 539 -0.34 -28.09 -2.38
N ILE A 540 0.73 -27.73 -1.66
CA ILE A 540 1.78 -28.64 -1.20
C ILE A 540 1.78 -28.71 0.32
N ARG A 541 1.98 -29.91 0.86
CA ARG A 541 2.13 -30.09 2.30
C ARG A 541 3.11 -31.19 2.66
N GLU A 542 4.00 -30.90 3.61
CA GLU A 542 4.88 -31.92 4.20
C GLU A 542 4.07 -32.91 5.04
N THR A 543 4.44 -34.18 4.98
CA THR A 543 3.94 -35.25 5.86
C THR A 543 4.88 -35.44 7.06
N PRO A 544 4.42 -36.07 8.16
CA PRO A 544 5.30 -36.39 9.29
C PRO A 544 6.55 -37.20 8.90
N GLU A 545 6.45 -37.99 7.83
CA GLU A 545 7.52 -38.81 7.27
C GLU A 545 8.51 -38.04 6.39
N GLY A 546 8.26 -36.76 6.11
CA GLY A 546 9.15 -35.90 5.32
C GLY A 546 8.94 -35.95 3.83
N GLN A 547 7.80 -36.51 3.43
CA GLN A 547 7.35 -36.56 2.07
C GLN A 547 6.43 -35.36 1.81
N TYR A 548 6.14 -35.07 0.55
CA TYR A 548 5.32 -33.94 0.17
C TYR A 548 4.09 -34.41 -0.59
N LEU A 549 2.91 -34.13 -0.04
CA LEU A 549 1.64 -34.28 -0.74
C LEU A 549 1.40 -33.05 -1.60
N VAL A 550 1.36 -33.25 -2.91
CA VAL A 550 1.02 -32.24 -3.90
C VAL A 550 -0.39 -32.53 -4.41
N ALA A 551 -1.32 -31.64 -4.14
CA ALA A 551 -2.70 -31.73 -4.62
C ALA A 551 -2.94 -30.67 -5.69
N SER A 552 -3.55 -31.07 -6.80
CA SER A 552 -3.89 -30.18 -7.91
C SER A 552 -5.32 -30.39 -8.40
N GLY A 553 -5.96 -29.30 -8.80
CA GLY A 553 -7.30 -29.30 -9.39
C GLY A 553 -7.28 -28.64 -10.76
N SER A 554 -8.12 -29.15 -11.68
CA SER A 554 -8.03 -28.81 -13.10
C SER A 554 -9.33 -28.27 -13.71
N ASP A 555 -9.20 -27.71 -14.91
CA ASP A 555 -10.31 -27.26 -15.77
C ASP A 555 -11.32 -28.37 -16.08
N ASP A 556 -10.89 -29.62 -16.16
CA ASP A 556 -11.73 -30.79 -16.45
C ASP A 556 -12.53 -31.31 -15.24
N GLY A 557 -12.49 -30.59 -14.12
CA GLY A 557 -13.18 -30.99 -12.89
C GLY A 557 -12.50 -32.13 -12.13
N SER A 558 -11.30 -32.57 -12.54
CA SER A 558 -10.54 -33.61 -11.84
C SER A 558 -9.65 -33.08 -10.73
N ILE A 559 -9.36 -33.96 -9.76
CA ILE A 559 -8.38 -33.75 -8.70
C ILE A 559 -7.27 -34.79 -8.85
N HIS A 560 -6.02 -34.38 -8.73
CA HIS A 560 -4.87 -35.26 -8.71
C HIS A 560 -4.04 -35.01 -7.44
N ILE A 561 -3.59 -36.09 -6.80
CA ILE A 561 -2.70 -36.06 -5.63
C ILE A 561 -1.46 -36.87 -5.96
N CYS A 562 -0.30 -36.31 -5.67
CA CYS A 562 0.99 -36.95 -5.82
C CYS A 562 1.74 -36.92 -4.50
N LEU A 563 2.29 -38.05 -4.06
CA LEU A 563 3.20 -38.12 -2.92
C LEU A 563 4.63 -38.12 -3.44
N LEU A 564 5.43 -37.17 -2.98
CA LEU A 564 6.82 -36.97 -3.41
C LEU A 564 7.81 -37.23 -2.29
N GLU A 565 8.92 -37.87 -2.62
CA GLU A 565 10.10 -37.98 -1.78
C GLU A 565 11.22 -37.09 -2.33
N VAL A 566 11.83 -36.30 -1.45
CA VAL A 566 13.06 -35.56 -1.75
C VAL A 566 14.24 -36.44 -1.36
N ALA A 567 15.00 -36.89 -2.34
CA ALA A 567 16.20 -37.70 -2.14
C ALA A 567 17.46 -36.89 -2.51
N LEU A 568 18.52 -37.05 -1.73
CA LEU A 568 19.82 -36.47 -2.04
C LEU A 568 20.67 -37.49 -2.80
N GLY A 569 21.18 -37.10 -3.97
CA GLY A 569 22.05 -37.95 -4.78
C GLY A 569 23.35 -38.30 -4.05
N ARG A 570 23.63 -39.60 -3.88
CA ARG A 570 24.88 -40.12 -3.27
C ARG A 570 25.97 -40.39 -4.32
N GLY A 571 26.18 -39.48 -5.28
CA GLY A 571 27.17 -39.64 -6.35
C GLY A 571 28.35 -38.67 -6.22
N GLU A 572 29.56 -39.13 -6.54
CA GLU A 572 30.85 -38.42 -6.39
C GLU A 572 31.06 -37.20 -7.34
N ALA A 573 30.07 -36.87 -8.19
CA ALA A 573 30.10 -35.68 -9.04
C ALA A 573 28.79 -34.89 -8.85
N MET A 574 28.80 -33.98 -7.87
CA MET A 574 27.69 -33.15 -7.39
C MET A 574 26.50 -33.93 -6.79
N ALA A 575 26.34 -33.86 -5.47
CA ALA A 575 25.19 -34.35 -4.72
C ALA A 575 23.92 -33.53 -5.09
N GLY A 576 23.30 -33.84 -6.23
CA GLY A 576 22.11 -33.17 -6.72
C GLY A 576 20.85 -33.59 -5.96
N THR A 577 19.93 -32.64 -5.77
CA THR A 577 18.57 -32.90 -5.27
C THR A 577 17.77 -33.69 -6.31
N CYS A 578 17.09 -34.75 -5.91
CA CYS A 578 16.25 -35.58 -6.79
C CYS A 578 14.85 -35.73 -6.19
N LEU A 579 13.82 -35.67 -7.03
CA LEU A 579 12.43 -35.90 -6.63
C LEU A 579 11.95 -37.23 -7.17
N ARG A 580 11.36 -38.05 -6.28
CA ARG A 580 10.74 -39.33 -6.66
C ARG A 580 9.26 -39.32 -6.34
N VAL A 581 8.47 -39.84 -7.27
CA VAL A 581 7.04 -40.04 -7.07
C VAL A 581 6.82 -41.38 -6.38
N LEU A 582 6.22 -41.36 -5.20
CA LEU A 582 5.88 -42.55 -4.43
C LEU A 582 4.47 -43.07 -4.73
N GLU A 583 3.52 -42.14 -4.89
CA GLU A 583 2.11 -42.46 -5.10
C GLU A 583 1.46 -41.42 -6.00
N ARG A 584 0.48 -41.87 -6.80
CA ARG A 584 -0.43 -41.01 -7.56
C ARG A 584 -1.86 -41.48 -7.37
N VAL A 585 -2.73 -40.53 -7.05
CA VAL A 585 -4.18 -40.75 -6.93
C VAL A 585 -4.87 -39.71 -7.79
N ALA A 586 -5.77 -40.15 -8.65
CA ALA A 586 -6.59 -39.26 -9.47
C ALA A 586 -8.06 -39.53 -9.19
N ARG A 587 -8.85 -38.47 -9.05
CA ARG A 587 -10.30 -38.51 -9.02
C ARG A 587 -10.85 -37.76 -10.24
N PRO A 588 -11.16 -38.46 -11.34
CA PRO A 588 -11.85 -37.84 -12.47
C PRO A 588 -13.26 -37.43 -12.05
N CYS A 589 -13.79 -36.38 -12.68
CA CYS A 589 -15.14 -35.87 -12.41
C CYS A 589 -15.39 -35.62 -10.90
N ALA A 590 -14.37 -35.11 -10.19
CA ALA A 590 -14.52 -34.73 -8.78
C ALA A 590 -15.54 -33.59 -8.61
N HIS A 591 -15.57 -32.69 -9.61
CA HIS A 591 -16.52 -31.60 -9.75
C HIS A 591 -17.11 -31.56 -11.16
N ALA A 592 -18.20 -30.82 -11.32
CA ALA A 592 -18.88 -30.62 -12.61
C ALA A 592 -18.25 -29.48 -13.46
N ALA A 593 -17.33 -28.70 -12.86
CA ALA A 593 -16.64 -27.58 -13.51
C ALA A 593 -15.21 -27.42 -12.95
N HIS A 594 -14.50 -26.41 -13.43
CA HIS A 594 -13.11 -26.06 -13.04
C HIS A 594 -12.90 -26.10 -11.52
N VAL A 595 -11.87 -26.82 -11.06
CA VAL A 595 -11.48 -26.87 -9.64
C VAL A 595 -10.48 -25.75 -9.35
N THR A 596 -10.99 -24.62 -8.86
CA THR A 596 -10.20 -23.39 -8.61
C THR A 596 -9.70 -23.27 -7.16
N GLY A 597 -10.23 -24.08 -6.23
CA GLY A 597 -9.74 -24.18 -4.86
C GLY A 597 -9.33 -25.60 -4.49
N ILE A 598 -8.14 -25.77 -3.92
CA ILE A 598 -7.69 -27.04 -3.33
C ILE A 598 -6.83 -26.80 -2.09
N ARG A 599 -7.04 -27.57 -1.02
CA ARG A 599 -6.25 -27.49 0.20
C ARG A 599 -6.08 -28.84 0.86
N VAL A 600 -4.83 -29.20 1.20
CA VAL A 600 -4.53 -30.39 2.00
C VAL A 600 -4.63 -30.01 3.48
N LEU A 601 -5.73 -30.40 4.14
CA LEU A 601 -6.02 -30.06 5.54
C LEU A 601 -5.32 -30.99 6.52
N ARG A 602 -5.21 -32.28 6.18
CA ARG A 602 -4.46 -33.33 6.88
C ARG A 602 -3.90 -34.32 5.85
N PRO A 603 -2.95 -35.23 6.17
CA PRO A 603 -2.42 -36.16 5.15
C PRO A 603 -3.49 -37.10 4.58
N ASP A 604 -4.59 -37.28 5.31
CA ASP A 604 -5.77 -38.06 4.98
C ASP A 604 -6.99 -37.19 4.60
N LEU A 605 -6.91 -35.86 4.68
CA LEU A 605 -8.07 -34.97 4.53
C LEU A 605 -7.77 -33.82 3.56
N LEU A 606 -8.58 -33.69 2.51
CA LEU A 606 -8.46 -32.69 1.46
C LEU A 606 -9.77 -31.91 1.32
N LEU A 607 -9.68 -30.61 1.05
CA LEU A 607 -10.79 -29.76 0.67
C LEU A 607 -10.63 -29.32 -0.78
N SER A 608 -11.71 -29.33 -1.56
CA SER A 608 -11.74 -28.73 -2.89
C SER A 608 -12.99 -27.88 -3.10
N ALA A 609 -12.85 -26.87 -3.93
CA ALA A 609 -13.92 -25.96 -4.31
C ALA A 609 -13.87 -25.71 -5.83
N SER A 610 -15.04 -25.60 -6.45
CA SER A 610 -15.17 -25.49 -7.90
C SER A 610 -16.16 -24.40 -8.29
N VAL A 611 -16.05 -23.94 -9.53
CA VAL A 611 -16.99 -23.01 -10.19
C VAL A 611 -18.43 -23.57 -10.20
N ASP A 612 -18.62 -24.88 -10.02
CA ASP A 612 -19.94 -25.51 -9.83
C ASP A 612 -20.62 -25.18 -8.48
N GLN A 613 -20.01 -24.29 -7.69
CA GLN A 613 -20.47 -23.83 -6.38
C GLN A 613 -20.52 -24.91 -5.30
N ARG A 614 -19.71 -25.97 -5.46
CA ARG A 614 -19.59 -27.05 -4.47
C ARG A 614 -18.26 -26.99 -3.75
N LEU A 615 -18.33 -27.05 -2.42
CA LEU A 615 -17.21 -27.28 -1.53
C LEU A 615 -17.27 -28.73 -1.05
N THR A 616 -16.29 -29.55 -1.41
CA THR A 616 -16.26 -30.98 -1.09
C THR A 616 -15.08 -31.32 -0.20
N LEU A 617 -15.37 -32.01 0.90
CA LEU A 617 -14.38 -32.59 1.79
C LEU A 617 -14.12 -34.03 1.38
N TRP A 618 -12.85 -34.39 1.25
CA TRP A 618 -12.41 -35.69 0.77
C TRP A 618 -11.52 -36.39 1.78
N ARG A 619 -11.66 -37.71 1.87
CA ARG A 619 -10.73 -38.58 2.57
C ARG A 619 -9.81 -39.26 1.57
N ARG A 620 -8.50 -39.17 1.81
CA ARG A 620 -7.51 -40.01 1.12
C ARG A 620 -7.35 -41.31 1.88
N GLY A 621 -7.59 -42.42 1.20
CA GLY A 621 -7.40 -43.77 1.73
C GLY A 621 -6.61 -44.66 0.77
N PRO A 622 -6.38 -45.93 1.13
CA PRO A 622 -5.64 -46.88 0.29
C PRO A 622 -6.27 -47.12 -1.09
N GLY A 623 -7.59 -46.90 -1.22
CA GLY A 623 -8.35 -47.06 -2.47
C GLY A 623 -8.49 -45.79 -3.31
N GLY A 624 -7.87 -44.67 -2.90
CA GLY A 624 -7.93 -43.39 -3.60
C GLY A 624 -8.61 -42.29 -2.77
N LEU A 625 -9.42 -41.47 -3.44
CA LEU A 625 -10.06 -40.28 -2.88
C LEU A 625 -11.58 -40.46 -2.80
N ASP A 626 -12.13 -40.43 -1.59
CA ASP A 626 -13.57 -40.59 -1.31
C ASP A 626 -14.18 -39.30 -0.77
N ALA A 627 -15.36 -38.91 -1.30
CA ALA A 627 -16.08 -37.74 -0.81
C ALA A 627 -16.73 -38.05 0.55
N LEU A 628 -16.44 -37.23 1.56
CA LEU A 628 -17.03 -37.31 2.88
C LEU A 628 -18.30 -36.46 2.99
N SER A 629 -18.23 -35.23 2.47
CA SER A 629 -19.35 -34.28 2.47
C SER A 629 -19.19 -33.27 1.35
N THR A 630 -20.32 -32.77 0.86
CA THR A 630 -20.37 -31.66 -0.10
C THR A 630 -21.39 -30.66 0.38
N THR A 631 -21.02 -29.38 0.39
CA THR A 631 -21.94 -28.27 0.64
C THR A 631 -21.92 -27.31 -0.54
N PHE A 632 -23.01 -26.56 -0.70
CA PHE A 632 -23.07 -25.45 -1.65
C PHE A 632 -22.61 -24.16 -0.97
N PHE A 633 -21.95 -23.31 -1.74
CA PHE A 633 -21.65 -21.93 -1.38
C PHE A 633 -22.30 -20.98 -2.39
N HIS A 634 -22.47 -19.71 -2.03
CA HIS A 634 -23.24 -18.73 -2.79
C HIS A 634 -22.40 -17.78 -3.62
N VAL A 635 -21.07 -17.87 -3.55
CA VAL A 635 -20.14 -17.14 -4.42
C VAL A 635 -20.16 -17.75 -5.82
N PRO A 636 -20.64 -17.05 -6.86
CA PRO A 636 -20.51 -17.50 -8.25
C PRO A 636 -19.10 -17.24 -8.78
N ASP A 637 -18.72 -17.95 -9.83
CA ASP A 637 -17.44 -17.76 -10.53
C ASP A 637 -16.25 -17.79 -9.56
N LEU A 638 -16.13 -18.91 -8.84
CA LEU A 638 -15.12 -19.08 -7.79
C LEU A 638 -13.72 -18.88 -8.36
N ALA A 639 -12.99 -17.91 -7.81
CA ALA A 639 -11.63 -17.58 -8.21
C ALA A 639 -10.58 -18.21 -7.29
N GLU A 640 -10.76 -18.13 -5.97
CA GLU A 640 -9.78 -18.65 -5.00
C GLU A 640 -10.42 -19.09 -3.68
N LEU A 641 -9.70 -20.01 -3.01
CA LEU A 641 -10.00 -20.56 -1.70
C LEU A 641 -8.78 -20.37 -0.79
N ASP A 642 -8.98 -19.79 0.39
CA ASP A 642 -7.98 -19.81 1.47
C ASP A 642 -8.55 -20.52 2.71
N CYS A 643 -7.70 -21.21 3.47
CA CYS A 643 -8.11 -22.04 4.59
C CYS A 643 -7.14 -21.91 5.76
N TRP A 644 -7.67 -21.97 6.98
CA TRP A 644 -6.89 -21.97 8.20
C TRP A 644 -7.55 -22.85 9.26
N GLU A 645 -6.78 -23.21 10.28
CA GLU A 645 -7.25 -23.97 11.43
C GLU A 645 -7.29 -23.11 12.68
N VAL A 646 -8.22 -23.44 13.58
CA VAL A 646 -8.33 -22.84 14.91
C VAL A 646 -8.53 -23.96 15.91
N ALA A 647 -7.67 -23.99 16.93
CA ALA A 647 -7.88 -24.86 18.09
C ALA A 647 -8.88 -24.18 19.04
N GLU A 648 -10.01 -24.83 19.30
CA GLU A 648 -10.97 -24.33 20.29
C GLU A 648 -10.50 -24.64 21.72
N ALA A 649 -11.09 -23.99 22.72
CA ALA A 649 -10.75 -24.16 24.13
C ALA A 649 -10.87 -25.62 24.64
N GLY A 650 -11.61 -26.48 23.93
CA GLY A 650 -11.72 -27.92 24.19
C GLY A 650 -10.68 -28.80 23.49
N GLY A 651 -9.71 -28.22 22.77
CA GLY A 651 -8.70 -28.94 21.99
C GLY A 651 -9.20 -29.49 20.64
N GLU A 652 -10.48 -29.28 20.31
CA GLU A 652 -11.03 -29.65 19.01
C GLU A 652 -10.52 -28.70 17.93
N LEU A 653 -9.98 -29.27 16.85
CA LEU A 653 -9.50 -28.54 15.68
C LEU A 653 -10.66 -28.27 14.72
N ARG A 654 -10.94 -26.99 14.46
CA ARG A 654 -11.89 -26.57 13.42
C ARG A 654 -11.15 -25.94 12.25
N TYR A 655 -11.57 -26.33 11.04
CA TYR A 655 -11.11 -25.73 9.80
C TYR A 655 -12.14 -24.70 9.33
N TYR A 656 -11.64 -23.53 8.96
CA TYR A 656 -12.43 -22.48 8.35
C TYR A 656 -11.90 -22.21 6.96
N CYS A 657 -12.77 -21.80 6.06
CA CYS A 657 -12.34 -21.32 4.76
C CYS A 657 -13.02 -20.03 4.34
N VAL A 658 -12.37 -19.33 3.43
CA VAL A 658 -12.92 -18.16 2.75
C VAL A 658 -12.82 -18.39 1.25
N LEU A 659 -13.93 -18.13 0.56
CA LEU A 659 -14.13 -18.31 -0.87
C LEU A 659 -14.36 -16.94 -1.50
N CYS A 660 -13.68 -16.65 -2.60
CA CYS A 660 -13.87 -15.41 -3.34
C CYS A 660 -14.13 -15.64 -4.83
N GLY A 661 -14.86 -14.72 -5.43
CA GLY A 661 -15.29 -14.73 -6.83
C GLY A 661 -16.19 -13.53 -7.07
N ARG A 662 -17.42 -13.73 -7.53
CA ARG A 662 -18.47 -12.70 -7.51
C ARG A 662 -19.14 -12.55 -6.14
N GLY A 663 -18.31 -12.25 -5.14
CA GLY A 663 -18.69 -12.21 -3.73
C GLY A 663 -17.58 -12.76 -2.84
N LEU A 664 -17.82 -12.71 -1.55
CA LEU A 664 -16.94 -13.24 -0.52
C LEU A 664 -17.79 -14.02 0.50
N GLU A 665 -17.39 -15.23 0.83
CA GLU A 665 -18.10 -16.07 1.80
C GLU A 665 -17.10 -16.81 2.69
N MET A 666 -17.40 -16.86 4.00
CA MET A 666 -16.62 -17.60 4.99
C MET A 666 -17.47 -18.76 5.52
N LEU A 667 -16.92 -19.97 5.51
CA LEU A 667 -17.58 -21.22 5.91
C LEU A 667 -16.83 -21.92 7.04
#